data_AF-A0A9P1DF91-F1
#
_entry.id   AF-A0A9P1DF91-F1
#
_cell.length_a   1.000
_cell.length_b   1.000
_cell.length_c   1.000
_cell.angle_alpha   90.00
_cell.angle_beta   90.00
_cell.angle_gamma   90.00
#
_symmetry.space_group_name_H-M   'P 1'
#
loop_
_entity.id
_entity.type
_entity.pdbx_description
1 polymer ?
#
loop_
_entity_poly.entity_id
_entity_poly.type
_entity_poly.pdbx_seq_one_letter_code
_entity_poly.pdbx_strand_id
1 'polypeptide(L)'
;MAKKHLDLKNVTWLFFPSYPCVTVCRASLAVEELGLRVIPGLSDYDFIQSPANCITSDFNCYQQVRRSYKELLQKGFLQQGRYHPALHEIIVINEPDLKLPGIHEPHSFCRGILSAVDAMLDAEKDMNLTGPGINFTVAFSFAVCTGCPEFSSKPALGQMAILRAAFRNPELVGYSPKNNMTKFYTERFHNSFNTANPAAHLPDMFLTGYQQEFPHTPVMIQEYHNPHGEVKKDLMEMLQIVQDFPLLNGLSFFEFHKRYDKGGTELDFGMFQLGDFSVTNFDYFGDIFQAWCLVPAKSKTGELLPEALATAYGGMHMDYAEFCVPDPRKVSLTAEGYISIAQQDRPEKLRVFVERVISHLGGKVSDTTELNRFARSFDRRIRGTAVGQPDHFRPFGTMISELQQKPSWTSWTDTGASCIADRDSHAPAVGSAVGDACRQLQDFQCHEVPEECKSNIWDVADYVFGVYYAQRGGNLPLEHCYFNGPSAQSIGMGKSTARDESQLSQAEFEQTQKTTLPQHPLLTTFVCRFTLRRSGLFHSPSCSDTLALLDRHPPEAPALSAAFSLAPARSEGRSEGFSYCPGETLKMTAALQFDQPLYWSDSSAEAIRPPPGLAPAAGAKEPETENRSDAENAPHSSSASTADTENVAVGLPLVNATPSAELPTRGSAGHGLGACKPCAFFYKDGCQSGFECAFCHLCPPGEKIRRKKDLKQRRKLNKKQ
;
A
#
# COMPACT_ATOMS: atom_id res chain seq x y z
N MET A 1 22.94 16.16 35.67
CA MET A 1 21.75 16.31 34.81
C MET A 1 21.83 15.27 33.70
N ALA A 2 21.29 14.07 33.93
CA ALA A 2 21.24 13.03 32.93
C ALA A 2 20.07 13.32 31.99
N LYS A 3 20.35 13.69 30.72
CA LYS A 3 19.35 13.69 29.66
C LYS A 3 18.82 12.25 29.55
N LYS A 4 17.57 12.01 29.93
CA LYS A 4 16.85 10.84 29.42
C LYS A 4 16.81 11.04 27.91
N HIS A 5 17.63 10.28 27.18
CA HIS A 5 17.47 10.14 25.74
C HIS A 5 16.03 9.66 25.51
N LEU A 6 15.20 10.46 24.83
CA LEU A 6 14.03 9.91 24.16
C LEU A 6 14.56 8.84 23.22
N ASP A 7 14.25 7.58 23.53
CA ASP A 7 14.61 6.45 22.67
C ASP A 7 13.86 6.64 21.34
N LEU A 8 14.61 6.98 20.28
CA LEU A 8 14.10 7.21 18.92
C LEU A 8 13.41 5.96 18.32
N LYS A 9 13.40 4.83 19.04
CA LYS A 9 12.66 3.60 18.72
C LYS A 9 11.13 3.68 18.92
N ASN A 10 10.61 4.82 19.37
CA ASN A 10 9.18 5.01 19.66
C ASN A 10 8.48 6.02 18.73
N VAL A 11 8.94 6.17 17.48
CA VAL A 11 8.11 6.83 16.45
C VAL A 11 6.97 5.89 16.09
N THR A 12 5.77 6.21 16.54
CA THR A 12 4.58 5.39 16.34
C THR A 12 3.63 6.10 15.39
N TRP A 13 3.36 5.47 14.24
CA TRP A 13 2.48 6.02 13.22
C TRP A 13 1.04 5.58 13.48
N LEU A 14 0.11 6.53 13.41
CA LEU A 14 -1.32 6.27 13.41
C LEU A 14 -1.78 5.90 12.02
N PHE A 15 -2.43 4.74 11.90
CA PHE A 15 -3.04 4.31 10.65
C PHE A 15 -4.55 4.13 10.87
N PHE A 16 -5.34 4.89 10.13
CA PHE A 16 -6.80 4.74 10.09
C PHE A 16 -7.19 3.95 8.83
N PRO A 17 -7.45 2.63 8.93
CA PRO A 17 -7.89 1.86 7.79
C PRO A 17 -9.33 2.21 7.41
N SER A 18 -9.51 2.69 6.19
CA SER A 18 -10.83 2.89 5.55
C SER A 18 -11.43 1.60 4.95
N TYR A 19 -10.97 0.41 5.38
CA TYR A 19 -11.07 -0.93 4.74
C TYR A 19 -10.15 -1.13 3.51
N PRO A 20 -9.64 -2.36 3.21
CA PRO A 20 -9.57 -3.66 3.92
C PRO A 20 -8.14 -4.15 4.26
N CYS A 21 -8.06 -5.36 4.85
CA CYS A 21 -6.95 -6.01 5.57
C CYS A 21 -5.60 -6.24 4.85
N VAL A 22 -5.53 -6.30 3.51
CA VAL A 22 -4.27 -6.57 2.78
C VAL A 22 -3.26 -5.44 2.98
N THR A 23 -3.77 -4.21 3.10
CA THR A 23 -2.98 -3.02 3.39
C THR A 23 -2.29 -3.10 4.74
N VAL A 24 -2.96 -3.66 5.76
CA VAL A 24 -2.40 -3.71 7.12
C VAL A 24 -1.31 -4.76 7.24
N CYS A 25 -1.42 -5.91 6.56
CA CYS A 25 -0.36 -6.92 6.52
C CYS A 25 0.92 -6.37 5.85
N ARG A 26 0.78 -5.78 4.65
CA ARG A 26 1.91 -5.21 3.91
C ARG A 26 2.49 -3.99 4.62
N ALA A 27 1.64 -3.15 5.21
CA ALA A 27 2.10 -2.02 6.01
C ALA A 27 2.83 -2.50 7.27
N SER A 28 2.33 -3.52 7.98
CA SER A 28 2.97 -4.02 9.21
C SER A 28 4.34 -4.66 8.93
N LEU A 29 4.47 -5.40 7.83
CA LEU A 29 5.76 -5.94 7.37
C LEU A 29 6.73 -4.81 6.98
N ALA A 30 6.28 -3.84 6.17
CA ALA A 30 7.12 -2.71 5.79
C ALA A 30 7.52 -1.83 7.00
N VAL A 31 6.61 -1.66 7.95
CA VAL A 31 6.85 -0.94 9.21
C VAL A 31 7.90 -1.68 10.06
N GLU A 32 7.79 -3.01 10.15
CA GLU A 32 8.78 -3.83 10.86
C GLU A 32 10.17 -3.74 10.21
N GLU A 33 10.26 -3.82 8.89
CA GLU A 33 11.52 -3.64 8.15
C GLU A 33 12.16 -2.27 8.40
N LEU A 34 11.34 -1.25 8.64
CA LEU A 34 11.80 0.11 9.00
C LEU A 34 12.08 0.27 10.50
N GLY A 35 11.89 -0.77 11.32
CA GLY A 35 12.05 -0.72 12.77
C GLY A 35 11.01 0.15 13.48
N LEU A 36 9.87 0.41 12.82
CA LEU A 36 8.78 1.22 13.34
C LEU A 36 7.75 0.37 14.06
N ARG A 37 6.88 1.02 14.84
CA ARG A 37 5.68 0.42 15.41
C ARG A 37 4.44 1.21 15.00
N VAL A 38 3.28 0.56 15.06
CA VAL A 38 2.00 1.13 14.65
C VAL A 38 0.93 0.96 15.71
N ILE A 39 0.06 1.96 15.80
CA ILE A 39 -1.20 1.91 16.55
C ILE A 39 -2.34 1.97 15.54
N PRO A 40 -2.89 0.82 15.10
CA PRO A 40 -4.06 0.83 14.23
C PRO A 40 -5.33 1.18 15.00
N GLY A 41 -6.20 1.98 14.36
CA GLY A 41 -7.59 2.15 14.80
C GLY A 41 -8.53 1.17 14.10
N LEU A 42 -9.53 0.67 14.81
CA LEU A 42 -10.66 0.00 14.16
C LEU A 42 -11.43 1.01 13.32
N SER A 43 -11.98 0.54 12.20
CA SER A 43 -12.76 1.39 11.33
C SER A 43 -14.09 1.77 11.97
N ASP A 44 -14.54 3.00 11.72
CA ASP A 44 -15.84 3.52 12.17
C ASP A 44 -17.04 2.75 11.57
N TYR A 45 -16.82 1.89 10.59
CA TYR A 45 -17.90 1.25 9.84
C TYR A 45 -18.79 0.34 10.68
N ASP A 46 -18.21 -0.50 11.55
CA ASP A 46 -19.01 -1.33 12.46
C ASP A 46 -19.77 -0.49 13.48
N PHE A 47 -19.23 0.67 13.83
CA PHE A 47 -19.80 1.57 14.81
C PHE A 47 -20.94 2.43 14.26
N ILE A 48 -20.74 3.08 13.11
CA ILE A 48 -21.65 4.12 12.62
C ILE A 48 -21.95 4.09 11.11
N GLN A 49 -21.13 3.43 10.27
CA GLN A 49 -21.27 3.59 8.80
C GLN A 49 -22.00 2.42 8.12
N SER A 50 -21.90 1.20 8.67
CA SER A 50 -22.57 0.04 8.09
C SER A 50 -24.09 0.14 8.29
N PRO A 51 -24.91 -0.46 7.41
CA PRO A 51 -26.37 -0.48 7.60
C PRO A 51 -26.83 -1.18 8.88
N ALA A 52 -26.03 -2.13 9.38
CA ALA A 52 -26.29 -2.91 10.60
C ALA A 52 -25.27 -2.59 11.69
N ASN A 53 -24.97 -1.30 11.88
CA ASN A 53 -23.96 -0.80 12.80
C ASN A 53 -24.40 -0.85 14.28
N CYS A 54 -23.49 -0.52 15.19
CA CYS A 54 -23.74 -0.49 16.62
C CYS A 54 -24.94 0.38 17.04
N ILE A 55 -25.16 1.53 16.39
CA ILE A 55 -26.29 2.42 16.72
C ILE A 55 -27.62 1.68 16.51
N THR A 56 -27.72 0.88 15.45
CA THR A 56 -28.93 0.08 15.16
C THR A 56 -29.14 -1.09 16.13
N SER A 57 -28.11 -1.44 16.90
CA SER A 57 -28.13 -2.50 17.91
C SER A 57 -28.16 -1.93 19.33
N ASP A 58 -28.73 -0.74 19.52
CA ASP A 58 -28.82 -0.06 20.82
C ASP A 58 -27.45 0.06 21.51
N PHE A 59 -26.45 0.42 20.70
CA PHE A 59 -25.04 0.57 21.10
C PHE A 59 -24.38 -0.71 21.62
N ASN A 60 -24.96 -1.88 21.37
CA ASN A 60 -24.30 -3.15 21.56
C ASN A 60 -23.52 -3.53 20.29
N CYS A 61 -22.21 -3.23 20.29
CA CYS A 61 -21.28 -3.45 19.18
C CYS A 61 -20.78 -4.88 19.03
N TYR A 62 -21.18 -5.79 19.92
CA TYR A 62 -20.48 -7.06 20.09
C TYR A 62 -20.43 -7.89 18.79
N GLN A 63 -21.55 -8.03 18.08
CA GLN A 63 -21.61 -8.90 16.90
C GLN A 63 -20.81 -8.33 15.72
N GLN A 64 -20.91 -7.02 15.50
CA GLN A 64 -20.25 -6.31 14.41
C GLN A 64 -18.73 -6.36 14.60
N VAL A 65 -18.26 -5.95 15.79
CA VAL A 65 -16.82 -5.86 16.09
C VAL A 65 -16.18 -7.23 16.20
N ARG A 66 -16.85 -8.25 16.77
CA ARG A 66 -16.26 -9.62 16.83
C ARG A 66 -15.96 -10.15 15.44
N ARG A 67 -16.83 -9.89 14.46
CA ARG A 67 -16.65 -10.32 13.07
C ARG A 67 -15.44 -9.64 12.44
N SER A 68 -15.41 -8.31 12.43
CA SER A 68 -14.34 -7.56 11.76
C SER A 68 -12.99 -7.73 12.44
N TYR A 69 -12.95 -7.73 13.78
CA TYR A 69 -11.72 -7.90 14.52
C TYR A 69 -11.12 -9.29 14.34
N LYS A 70 -11.95 -10.34 14.30
CA LYS A 70 -11.49 -11.70 13.98
C LYS A 70 -10.85 -11.76 12.59
N GLU A 71 -11.41 -11.07 11.60
CA GLU A 71 -10.77 -10.98 10.28
C GLU A 71 -9.42 -10.25 10.32
N LEU A 72 -9.30 -9.18 11.10
CA LEU A 72 -8.01 -8.48 11.28
C LEU A 72 -6.96 -9.38 11.92
N LEU A 73 -7.34 -10.15 12.96
CA LEU A 73 -6.49 -11.16 13.59
C LEU A 73 -6.00 -12.19 12.57
N GLN A 74 -6.91 -12.75 11.77
CA GLN A 74 -6.59 -13.77 10.76
C GLN A 74 -5.69 -13.26 9.63
N LYS A 75 -5.90 -12.01 9.21
CA LYS A 75 -5.34 -11.46 7.97
C LYS A 75 -4.16 -10.51 8.20
N GLY A 76 -3.62 -10.42 9.42
CA GLY A 76 -2.34 -9.72 9.63
C GLY A 76 -2.01 -9.29 11.04
N PHE A 77 -2.99 -9.18 11.94
CA PHE A 77 -2.66 -8.78 13.32
C PHE A 77 -1.99 -9.90 14.10
N LEU A 78 -2.26 -11.16 13.74
CA LEU A 78 -1.56 -12.31 14.29
C LEU A 78 -0.56 -12.91 13.29
N GLN A 79 0.60 -13.27 13.81
CA GLN A 79 1.62 -14.08 13.14
C GLN A 79 1.94 -15.27 14.04
N GLN A 80 1.77 -16.48 13.51
CA GLN A 80 2.00 -17.73 14.26
C GLN A 80 1.24 -17.77 15.61
N GLY A 81 0.02 -17.23 15.62
CA GLY A 81 -0.84 -17.20 16.81
C GLY A 81 -0.42 -16.17 17.87
N ARG A 82 0.52 -15.27 17.61
CA ARG A 82 0.89 -14.14 18.49
C ARG A 82 0.63 -12.82 17.79
N TYR A 83 0.46 -11.71 18.50
CA TYR A 83 0.39 -10.40 17.85
C TYR A 83 1.66 -10.09 17.06
N HIS A 84 1.48 -9.49 15.88
CA HIS A 84 2.58 -9.05 15.02
C HIS A 84 3.50 -8.06 15.77
N PRO A 85 4.84 -8.21 15.74
CA PRO A 85 5.76 -7.39 16.54
C PRO A 85 5.66 -5.88 16.30
N ALA A 86 5.31 -5.47 15.07
CA ALA A 86 5.05 -4.08 14.71
C ALA A 86 3.85 -3.43 15.42
N LEU A 87 2.90 -4.21 15.95
CA LEU A 87 1.72 -3.66 16.62
C LEU A 87 2.06 -3.24 18.05
N HIS A 88 1.82 -1.97 18.38
CA HIS A 88 2.05 -1.43 19.71
C HIS A 88 0.82 -1.49 20.61
N GLU A 89 -0.31 -0.98 20.10
CA GLU A 89 -1.60 -0.85 20.78
C GLU A 89 -2.71 -0.74 19.72
N ILE A 90 -3.97 -0.96 20.10
CA ILE A 90 -5.12 -0.83 19.18
C ILE A 90 -6.08 0.23 19.69
N ILE A 91 -6.43 1.18 18.82
CA ILE A 91 -7.53 2.12 19.10
C ILE A 91 -8.85 1.43 18.77
N VAL A 92 -9.65 1.14 19.80
CA VAL A 92 -10.97 0.48 19.66
C VAL A 92 -11.91 1.36 18.84
N ILE A 93 -11.91 2.66 19.10
CA ILE A 93 -12.68 3.66 18.36
C ILE A 93 -12.07 5.05 18.59
N ASN A 94 -12.04 5.86 17.53
CA ASN A 94 -11.64 7.27 17.59
C ASN A 94 -12.86 8.16 17.79
N GLU A 95 -12.77 9.11 18.72
CA GLU A 95 -13.80 10.11 19.11
C GLU A 95 -15.21 9.52 19.28
N PRO A 96 -15.38 8.45 20.08
CA PRO A 96 -16.69 7.84 20.27
C PRO A 96 -17.68 8.82 20.90
N ASP A 97 -17.20 9.78 21.68
CA ASP A 97 -17.99 10.84 22.30
C ASP A 97 -18.51 11.89 21.31
N LEU A 98 -18.10 11.84 20.03
CA LEU A 98 -18.70 12.63 18.95
C LEU A 98 -19.54 11.77 17.99
N LYS A 99 -19.40 10.44 18.05
CA LYS A 99 -19.96 9.48 17.08
C LYS A 99 -21.10 8.63 17.63
N LEU A 100 -21.04 8.27 18.90
CA LEU A 100 -22.01 7.44 19.60
C LEU A 100 -22.78 8.34 20.59
N PRO A 101 -24.07 8.61 20.27
CA PRO A 101 -24.92 9.80 20.53
C PRO A 101 -24.38 11.10 21.16
N GLY A 102 -23.08 11.22 21.39
CA GLY A 102 -22.42 12.45 21.76
C GLY A 102 -22.06 12.57 23.25
N ILE A 103 -21.32 13.63 23.56
CA ILE A 103 -20.91 14.10 24.90
C ILE A 103 -22.06 14.33 25.92
N HIS A 104 -23.31 14.26 25.46
CA HIS A 104 -24.51 14.42 26.28
C HIS A 104 -25.05 13.08 26.80
N GLU A 105 -24.67 11.96 26.18
CA GLU A 105 -25.23 10.63 26.48
C GLU A 105 -24.11 9.60 26.73
N PRO A 106 -23.36 9.75 27.84
CA PRO A 106 -22.16 8.95 28.07
C PRO A 106 -22.42 7.45 28.22
N HIS A 107 -23.63 7.07 28.62
CA HIS A 107 -24.08 5.69 28.67
C HIS A 107 -23.85 4.96 27.33
N SER A 108 -24.16 5.61 26.22
CA SER A 108 -24.22 4.97 24.91
C SER A 108 -22.85 4.76 24.29
N PHE A 109 -21.91 5.72 24.41
CA PHE A 109 -20.53 5.44 24.02
C PHE A 109 -19.86 4.42 24.97
N CYS A 110 -20.16 4.44 26.27
CA CYS A 110 -19.62 3.45 27.20
C CYS A 110 -20.08 2.05 26.86
N ARG A 111 -21.38 1.86 26.57
CA ARG A 111 -21.94 0.57 26.14
C ARG A 111 -21.34 0.09 24.83
N GLY A 112 -21.17 1.00 23.86
CA GLY A 112 -20.51 0.72 22.59
C GLY A 112 -19.07 0.22 22.77
N ILE A 113 -18.28 0.93 23.57
CA ILE A 113 -16.87 0.56 23.84
C ILE A 113 -16.79 -0.77 24.59
N LEU A 114 -17.57 -0.95 25.67
CA LEU A 114 -17.54 -2.17 26.48
C LEU A 114 -17.89 -3.41 25.65
N SER A 115 -18.97 -3.32 24.88
CA SER A 115 -19.41 -4.44 24.04
C SER A 115 -18.45 -4.73 22.88
N ALA A 116 -17.79 -3.71 22.34
CA ALA A 116 -16.73 -3.87 21.35
C ALA A 116 -15.51 -4.58 21.94
N VAL A 117 -15.03 -4.15 23.12
CA VAL A 117 -13.89 -4.78 23.79
C VAL A 117 -14.21 -6.23 24.18
N ASP A 118 -15.39 -6.51 24.73
CA ASP A 118 -15.82 -7.87 25.07
C ASP A 118 -15.81 -8.78 23.83
N ALA A 119 -16.25 -8.26 22.69
CA ALA A 119 -16.17 -8.94 21.40
C ALA A 119 -14.75 -9.17 20.90
N MET A 120 -13.85 -8.20 21.06
CA MET A 120 -12.44 -8.32 20.67
C MET A 120 -11.73 -9.41 21.49
N LEU A 121 -12.00 -9.49 22.80
CA LEU A 121 -11.45 -10.53 23.68
C LEU A 121 -11.94 -11.92 23.30
N ASP A 122 -13.22 -12.08 22.93
CA ASP A 122 -13.71 -13.36 22.43
C ASP A 122 -13.16 -13.71 21.04
N ALA A 123 -12.87 -12.72 20.19
CA ALA A 123 -12.18 -12.95 18.94
C ALA A 123 -10.72 -13.40 19.14
N GLU A 124 -10.00 -12.88 20.15
CA GLU A 124 -8.68 -13.39 20.55
C GLU A 124 -8.75 -14.88 20.94
N LYS A 125 -9.76 -15.26 21.75
CA LYS A 125 -9.99 -16.66 22.12
C LYS A 125 -10.32 -17.53 20.91
N ASP A 126 -11.19 -17.05 20.03
CA ASP A 126 -11.54 -17.76 18.79
C ASP A 126 -10.31 -18.06 17.93
N MET A 127 -9.31 -17.18 17.97
CA MET A 127 -8.06 -17.32 17.22
C MET A 127 -6.96 -18.07 17.97
N ASN A 128 -7.27 -18.62 19.14
CA ASN A 128 -6.32 -19.31 20.01
C ASN A 128 -5.04 -18.50 20.24
N LEU A 129 -5.19 -17.20 20.56
CA LEU A 129 -4.06 -16.32 20.83
C LEU A 129 -3.08 -16.97 21.83
N THR A 130 -1.84 -17.11 21.40
CA THR A 130 -0.71 -17.60 22.18
C THR A 130 0.15 -16.41 22.62
N GLY A 131 0.56 -16.36 23.89
CA GLY A 131 1.36 -15.25 24.43
C GLY A 131 0.54 -14.08 24.99
N PRO A 132 1.20 -12.96 25.32
CA PRO A 132 0.52 -11.80 25.90
C PRO A 132 -0.41 -11.16 24.88
N GLY A 133 -1.55 -10.67 25.37
CA GLY A 133 -2.42 -9.81 24.58
C GLY A 133 -1.82 -8.42 24.38
N ILE A 134 -2.38 -7.66 23.44
CA ILE A 134 -1.99 -6.28 23.16
C ILE A 134 -2.83 -5.29 23.98
N ASN A 135 -2.29 -4.09 24.24
CA ASN A 135 -3.05 -3.03 24.91
C ASN A 135 -4.07 -2.40 23.96
N PHE A 136 -5.19 -1.96 24.52
CA PHE A 136 -6.22 -1.21 23.80
C PHE A 136 -6.37 0.20 24.38
N THR A 137 -6.82 1.12 23.53
CA THR A 137 -7.20 2.46 23.93
C THR A 137 -8.46 2.94 23.21
N VAL A 138 -8.99 4.05 23.69
CA VAL A 138 -10.04 4.84 23.06
C VAL A 138 -9.53 6.27 23.01
N ALA A 139 -9.54 6.87 21.83
CA ALA A 139 -9.10 8.24 21.62
C ALA A 139 -10.30 9.17 21.75
N PHE A 140 -10.52 9.75 22.93
CA PHE A 140 -11.64 10.69 23.13
C PHE A 140 -11.35 12.05 22.47
N SER A 141 -12.40 12.75 22.05
CA SER A 141 -12.24 14.16 21.66
C SER A 141 -11.82 15.02 22.87
N PHE A 142 -11.26 16.21 22.62
CA PHE A 142 -11.00 17.19 23.69
C PHE A 142 -12.23 18.00 24.11
N ALA A 143 -13.44 17.48 23.90
CA ALA A 143 -14.66 18.13 24.35
C ALA A 143 -14.89 17.92 25.85
N VAL A 144 -15.66 18.81 26.47
CA VAL A 144 -16.16 18.63 27.84
C VAL A 144 -17.37 17.71 27.80
N CYS A 145 -17.33 16.61 28.56
CA CYS A 145 -18.49 15.73 28.74
C CYS A 145 -19.59 16.44 29.55
N THR A 146 -20.60 16.95 28.86
CA THR A 146 -21.75 17.60 29.50
C THR A 146 -22.65 16.65 30.29
N GLY A 147 -22.64 15.35 29.95
CA GLY A 147 -23.31 14.30 30.73
C GLY A 147 -22.51 13.84 31.96
N CYS A 148 -21.34 14.42 32.21
CA CYS A 148 -20.44 14.07 33.31
C CYS A 148 -20.30 15.28 34.26
N PRO A 149 -21.28 15.55 35.14
CA PRO A 149 -21.36 16.83 35.87
C PRO A 149 -20.15 17.12 36.77
N GLU A 150 -19.54 16.07 37.35
CA GLU A 150 -18.35 16.16 38.20
C GLU A 150 -17.11 16.69 37.45
N PHE A 151 -17.09 16.55 36.11
CA PHE A 151 -15.96 16.92 35.25
C PHE A 151 -16.33 18.01 34.24
N SER A 152 -17.37 18.79 34.53
CA SER A 152 -17.97 19.80 33.62
C SER A 152 -17.06 20.97 33.20
N SER A 153 -15.81 21.02 33.68
CA SER A 153 -14.79 21.99 33.25
C SER A 153 -13.52 21.34 32.68
N LYS A 154 -13.45 20.01 32.64
CA LYS A 154 -12.24 19.26 32.28
C LYS A 154 -12.49 18.46 30.99
N PRO A 155 -11.98 18.92 29.83
CA PRO A 155 -12.15 18.19 28.57
C PRO A 155 -11.54 16.79 28.62
N ALA A 156 -12.15 15.83 27.92
CA ALA A 156 -11.79 14.40 27.88
C ALA A 156 -11.83 13.62 29.22
N LEU A 157 -11.57 14.28 30.36
CA LEU A 157 -11.43 13.63 31.66
C LEU A 157 -12.73 12.95 32.12
N GLY A 158 -13.87 13.64 31.93
CA GLY A 158 -15.18 13.08 32.28
C GLY A 158 -15.51 11.82 31.48
N GLN A 159 -15.20 11.82 30.18
CA GLN A 159 -15.38 10.67 29.31
C GLN A 159 -14.56 9.46 29.79
N MET A 160 -13.30 9.68 30.18
CA MET A 160 -12.43 8.61 30.71
C MET A 160 -12.92 8.09 32.07
N ALA A 161 -13.35 8.98 32.97
CA ALA A 161 -13.81 8.63 34.30
C ALA A 161 -15.08 7.77 34.27
N ILE A 162 -16.07 8.16 33.45
CA ILE A 162 -17.31 7.40 33.29
C ILE A 162 -17.07 6.06 32.57
N LEU A 163 -16.14 6.02 31.61
CA LEU A 163 -15.75 4.78 30.95
C LEU A 163 -15.11 3.80 31.95
N ARG A 164 -14.20 4.27 32.82
CA ARG A 164 -13.61 3.46 33.89
C ARG A 164 -14.70 2.89 34.81
N ALA A 165 -15.67 3.71 35.21
CA ALA A 165 -16.78 3.26 36.04
C ALA A 165 -17.58 2.15 35.34
N ALA A 166 -17.83 2.29 34.04
CA ALA A 166 -18.52 1.28 33.24
C ALA A 166 -17.69 -0.03 33.10
N PHE A 167 -16.37 0.01 32.93
CA PHE A 167 -15.52 -1.20 32.95
C PHE A 167 -15.50 -1.92 34.31
N ARG A 168 -15.63 -1.17 35.40
CA ARG A 168 -15.71 -1.71 36.76
C ARG A 168 -17.10 -2.27 37.10
N ASN A 169 -18.15 -1.64 36.58
CA ASN A 169 -19.52 -2.07 36.76
C ASN A 169 -20.33 -1.92 35.45
N PRO A 170 -20.27 -2.92 34.55
CA PRO A 170 -20.94 -2.88 33.25
C PRO A 170 -22.47 -2.76 33.31
N GLU A 171 -23.09 -3.12 34.44
CA GLU A 171 -24.54 -2.96 34.64
C GLU A 171 -24.97 -1.49 34.66
N LEU A 172 -24.07 -0.57 35.00
CA LEU A 172 -24.32 0.89 34.92
C LEU A 172 -24.71 1.34 33.52
N VAL A 173 -24.34 0.56 32.49
CA VAL A 173 -24.68 0.84 31.10
C VAL A 173 -25.54 -0.24 30.44
N GLY A 174 -26.24 -1.04 31.26
CA GLY A 174 -27.14 -2.09 30.77
C GLY A 174 -26.42 -3.13 29.89
N TYR A 175 -25.18 -3.48 30.23
CA TYR A 175 -24.39 -4.47 29.51
C TYR A 175 -23.94 -5.61 30.42
N SER A 176 -24.13 -6.85 29.98
CA SER A 176 -23.67 -8.05 30.66
C SER A 176 -22.50 -8.67 29.88
N PRO A 177 -21.25 -8.46 30.32
CA PRO A 177 -20.09 -8.92 29.58
C PRO A 177 -19.88 -10.43 29.70
N LYS A 178 -19.22 -11.02 28.70
CA LYS A 178 -18.76 -12.42 28.72
C LYS A 178 -17.36 -12.56 29.28
N ASN A 179 -16.60 -11.46 29.33
CA ASN A 179 -15.24 -11.38 29.85
C ASN A 179 -15.16 -10.58 31.15
N ASN A 180 -14.07 -10.76 31.91
CA ASN A 180 -13.79 -9.94 33.09
C ASN A 180 -13.27 -8.56 32.65
N MET A 181 -14.20 -7.62 32.48
CA MET A 181 -13.92 -6.27 31.97
C MET A 181 -13.07 -5.44 32.94
N THR A 182 -13.23 -5.64 34.25
CA THR A 182 -12.43 -4.93 35.26
C THR A 182 -10.96 -5.35 35.22
N LYS A 183 -10.71 -6.66 35.10
CA LYS A 183 -9.36 -7.20 34.93
C LYS A 183 -8.74 -6.67 33.64
N PHE A 184 -9.47 -6.76 32.53
CA PHE A 184 -9.01 -6.24 31.24
C PHE A 184 -8.62 -4.76 31.32
N TYR A 185 -9.50 -3.90 31.86
CA TYR A 185 -9.24 -2.47 31.97
C TYR A 185 -7.98 -2.18 32.81
N THR A 186 -7.75 -2.96 33.86
CA THR A 186 -6.61 -2.77 34.75
C THR A 186 -5.29 -3.20 34.10
N GLU A 187 -5.32 -4.27 33.30
CA GLU A 187 -4.09 -4.90 32.78
C GLU A 187 -3.73 -4.48 31.35
N ARG A 188 -4.72 -4.09 30.52
CA ARG A 188 -4.56 -3.97 29.05
C ARG A 188 -5.23 -2.73 28.46
N PHE A 189 -5.59 -1.72 29.26
CA PHE A 189 -6.21 -0.51 28.75
C PHE A 189 -5.41 0.76 29.09
N HIS A 190 -5.17 1.59 28.09
CA HIS A 190 -4.62 2.94 28.26
C HIS A 190 -5.65 3.99 27.90
N ASN A 191 -5.64 5.11 28.62
CA ASN A 191 -6.47 6.26 28.24
C ASN A 191 -5.81 7.02 27.10
N SER A 192 -6.60 7.61 26.21
CA SER A 192 -6.07 8.54 25.23
C SER A 192 -7.07 9.58 24.76
N PHE A 193 -6.57 10.65 24.14
CA PHE A 193 -7.40 11.73 23.62
C PHE A 193 -6.75 12.42 22.42
N ASN A 194 -7.55 13.17 21.67
CA ASN A 194 -7.12 14.04 20.58
C ASN A 194 -7.19 15.48 21.03
N THR A 195 -6.27 16.34 20.60
CA THR A 195 -6.33 17.77 20.86
C THR A 195 -5.52 18.58 19.84
N ALA A 196 -6.09 19.72 19.44
CA ALA A 196 -5.38 20.75 18.67
C ALA A 196 -5.05 21.98 19.53
N ASN A 197 -5.22 21.89 20.86
CA ASN A 197 -4.96 23.01 21.76
C ASN A 197 -3.46 23.25 21.93
N PRO A 198 -3.04 24.50 22.18
CA PRO A 198 -1.64 24.82 22.44
C PRO A 198 -1.08 24.04 23.63
N ALA A 199 0.20 23.67 23.52
CA ALA A 199 0.93 22.94 24.53
C ALA A 199 0.79 23.56 25.93
N ALA A 200 1.01 24.87 26.02
CA ALA A 200 0.99 25.66 27.23
C ALA A 200 -0.28 25.52 28.08
N HIS A 201 -1.42 25.17 27.48
CA HIS A 201 -2.70 25.10 28.19
C HIS A 201 -3.04 23.69 28.69
N LEU A 202 -2.39 22.64 28.16
CA LEU A 202 -2.72 21.25 28.53
C LEU A 202 -2.52 20.92 30.03
N PRO A 203 -1.48 21.44 30.73
CA PRO A 203 -1.31 21.22 32.16
C PRO A 203 -2.55 21.59 32.99
N ASP A 204 -3.10 22.77 32.76
CA ASP A 204 -4.23 23.29 33.53
C ASP A 204 -5.58 22.73 33.05
N MET A 205 -5.74 22.60 31.73
CA MET A 205 -6.98 22.10 31.14
C MET A 205 -7.21 20.62 31.48
N PHE A 206 -6.16 19.80 31.48
CA PHE A 206 -6.29 18.34 31.57
C PHE A 206 -5.29 17.66 32.51
N LEU A 207 -3.97 17.81 32.28
CA LEU A 207 -2.98 16.87 32.84
C LEU A 207 -2.94 16.87 34.37
N THR A 208 -3.07 18.04 35.00
CA THR A 208 -3.10 18.15 36.47
C THR A 208 -4.31 17.42 37.06
N GLY A 209 -5.49 17.59 36.44
CA GLY A 209 -6.71 16.90 36.87
C GLY A 209 -6.64 15.39 36.60
N TYR A 210 -6.03 15.02 35.46
CA TYR A 210 -5.85 13.63 35.09
C TYR A 210 -4.97 12.87 36.10
N GLN A 211 -3.84 13.43 36.54
CA GLN A 211 -2.98 12.79 37.55
C GLN A 211 -3.68 12.56 38.89
N GLN A 212 -4.61 13.43 39.27
CA GLN A 212 -5.41 13.27 40.49
C GLN A 212 -6.43 12.15 40.33
N GLU A 213 -7.12 12.12 39.19
CA GLU A 213 -8.19 11.16 38.91
C GLU A 213 -7.67 9.76 38.55
N PHE A 214 -6.50 9.67 37.91
CA PHE A 214 -5.89 8.46 37.37
C PHE A 214 -4.42 8.31 37.77
N PRO A 215 -4.08 8.17 39.07
CA PRO A 215 -2.69 8.25 39.55
C PRO A 215 -1.75 7.15 39.02
N HIS A 216 -2.29 6.09 38.43
CA HIS A 216 -1.54 4.91 37.96
C HIS A 216 -1.88 4.50 36.52
N THR A 217 -2.67 5.28 35.79
CA THR A 217 -3.09 4.92 34.43
C THR A 217 -2.41 5.85 33.43
N PRO A 218 -1.55 5.35 32.53
CA PRO A 218 -0.96 6.17 31.48
C PRO A 218 -2.01 6.79 30.56
N VAL A 219 -1.66 7.94 29.98
CA VAL A 219 -2.44 8.62 28.95
C VAL A 219 -1.56 8.99 27.76
N MET A 220 -2.09 8.81 26.56
CA MET A 220 -1.46 9.20 25.31
C MET A 220 -2.29 10.26 24.58
N ILE A 221 -1.65 11.16 23.84
CA ILE A 221 -2.36 12.03 22.90
C ILE A 221 -2.31 11.37 21.52
N GLN A 222 -3.42 10.81 21.04
CA GLN A 222 -3.40 10.15 19.73
C GLN A 222 -3.26 11.20 18.63
N GLU A 223 -4.10 12.22 18.60
CA GLU A 223 -3.96 13.26 17.58
C GLU A 223 -3.52 14.58 18.24
N TYR A 224 -2.26 14.99 18.00
CA TYR A 224 -1.71 16.27 18.46
C TYR A 224 -1.16 17.10 17.30
N HIS A 225 -1.72 18.28 17.08
CA HIS A 225 -1.13 19.33 16.26
C HIS A 225 -1.95 20.61 16.43
N ASN A 226 -1.29 21.70 16.80
CA ASN A 226 -1.88 23.04 16.84
C ASN A 226 -1.62 23.77 15.50
N PRO A 227 -2.54 23.72 14.51
CA PRO A 227 -2.33 24.32 13.18
C PRO A 227 -2.40 25.85 13.19
N HIS A 228 -2.67 26.47 14.34
CA HIS A 228 -2.82 27.92 14.49
C HIS A 228 -1.61 28.58 15.16
N GLY A 229 -0.70 27.79 15.75
CA GLY A 229 0.47 28.26 16.45
C GLY A 229 1.78 28.16 15.66
N GLU A 230 2.88 28.49 16.34
CA GLU A 230 4.24 28.20 15.89
C GLU A 230 4.54 26.72 16.20
N VAL A 231 4.33 25.84 15.22
CA VAL A 231 4.34 24.37 15.41
C VAL A 231 5.62 23.86 16.05
N LYS A 232 6.80 24.33 15.61
CA LYS A 232 8.07 23.93 16.25
C LYS A 232 8.14 24.31 17.71
N LYS A 233 7.74 25.54 18.06
CA LYS A 233 7.76 26.04 19.44
C LYS A 233 6.80 25.22 20.31
N ASP A 234 5.59 25.03 19.81
CA ASP A 234 4.53 24.26 20.47
C ASP A 234 4.94 22.79 20.70
N LEU A 235 5.60 22.15 19.72
CA LEU A 235 6.14 20.80 19.88
C LEU A 235 7.29 20.73 20.89
N MET A 236 8.23 21.68 20.87
CA MET A 236 9.32 21.70 21.86
C MET A 236 8.78 21.87 23.28
N GLU A 237 7.76 22.70 23.46
CA GLU A 237 7.06 22.87 24.74
C GLU A 237 6.33 21.58 25.15
N MET A 238 5.64 20.92 24.21
CA MET A 238 4.99 19.64 24.48
C MET A 238 5.96 18.54 24.88
N LEU A 239 7.12 18.46 24.24
CA LEU A 239 8.18 17.51 24.61
C LEU A 239 8.75 17.79 26.02
N GLN A 240 8.72 19.05 26.48
CA GLN A 240 9.05 19.38 27.87
C GLN A 240 7.93 18.94 28.82
N ILE A 241 6.66 19.21 28.48
CA ILE A 241 5.49 18.77 29.26
C ILE A 241 5.47 17.25 29.43
N VAL A 242 5.80 16.47 28.40
CA VAL A 242 5.91 15.00 28.49
C VAL A 242 6.95 14.58 29.55
N GLN A 243 8.01 15.35 29.78
CA GLN A 243 8.98 15.07 30.84
C GLN A 243 8.45 15.41 32.23
N ASP A 244 7.64 16.46 32.34
CA ASP A 244 7.12 16.98 33.60
C ASP A 244 5.88 16.20 34.08
N PHE A 245 5.18 15.51 33.18
CA PHE A 245 3.97 14.71 33.48
C PHE A 245 4.20 13.21 33.19
N PRO A 246 4.69 12.41 34.16
CA PRO A 246 5.09 11.01 33.91
C PRO A 246 4.00 10.06 33.42
N LEU A 247 2.73 10.41 33.61
CA LEU A 247 1.60 9.62 33.09
C LEU A 247 1.33 9.90 31.61
N LEU A 248 1.78 11.03 31.07
CA LEU A 248 1.71 11.34 29.64
C LEU A 248 2.83 10.58 28.93
N ASN A 249 2.51 9.42 28.35
CA ASN A 249 3.51 8.46 27.86
C ASN A 249 3.81 8.57 26.37
N GLY A 250 3.18 9.52 25.66
CA GLY A 250 3.47 9.77 24.26
C GLY A 250 2.43 10.66 23.59
N LEU A 251 2.74 11.02 22.34
CA LEU A 251 1.82 11.67 21.43
C LEU A 251 2.10 11.27 19.99
N SER A 252 1.09 11.34 19.12
CA SER A 252 1.23 11.19 17.68
C SER A 252 0.88 12.50 16.95
N PHE A 253 1.76 12.94 16.05
CA PHE A 253 1.58 14.20 15.32
C PHE A 253 0.50 14.06 14.23
N PHE A 254 -0.53 14.90 14.28
CA PHE A 254 -1.66 14.84 13.36
C PHE A 254 -1.60 15.94 12.27
N GLU A 255 -1.39 15.65 11.00
CA GLU A 255 -1.29 14.34 10.35
C GLU A 255 -0.22 14.33 9.27
N PHE A 256 0.08 13.15 8.74
CA PHE A 256 1.14 12.98 7.76
C PHE A 256 0.86 13.73 6.44
N HIS A 257 -0.38 13.70 5.97
CA HIS A 257 -0.73 14.18 4.65
C HIS A 257 -2.08 14.88 4.63
N LYS A 258 -2.21 15.98 3.86
CA LYS A 258 -3.45 16.76 3.78
C LYS A 258 -4.64 15.92 3.32
N ARG A 259 -5.78 16.07 4.02
CA ARG A 259 -7.06 15.41 3.72
C ARG A 259 -7.87 16.14 2.65
N TYR A 260 -7.49 15.94 1.38
CA TYR A 260 -8.19 16.51 0.23
C TYR A 260 -9.65 16.07 0.11
N ASP A 261 -9.99 14.88 0.63
CA ASP A 261 -11.34 14.33 0.65
C ASP A 261 -12.30 15.11 1.55
N LYS A 262 -11.79 15.65 2.66
CA LYS A 262 -12.59 16.44 3.61
C LYS A 262 -12.63 17.93 3.26
N GLY A 263 -11.51 18.48 2.78
CA GLY A 263 -11.37 19.90 2.47
C GLY A 263 -11.54 20.82 3.70
N GLY A 264 -11.72 22.12 3.47
CA GLY A 264 -11.93 23.09 4.55
C GLY A 264 -10.73 23.23 5.49
N THR A 265 -10.98 23.34 6.79
CA THR A 265 -9.95 23.49 7.84
C THR A 265 -9.08 22.24 8.01
N GLU A 266 -9.54 21.07 7.56
CA GLU A 266 -8.77 19.82 7.63
C GLU A 266 -7.49 19.88 6.77
N LEU A 267 -7.45 20.74 5.76
CA LEU A 267 -6.27 20.96 4.93
C LEU A 267 -5.11 21.63 5.68
N ASP A 268 -5.36 22.18 6.88
CA ASP A 268 -4.35 22.86 7.69
C ASP A 268 -3.48 21.87 8.51
N PHE A 269 -3.90 20.60 8.67
CA PHE A 269 -3.24 19.65 9.57
C PHE A 269 -2.12 18.82 8.93
N GLY A 270 -2.19 18.55 7.63
CA GLY A 270 -1.23 17.66 6.96
C GLY A 270 0.16 18.27 6.83
N MET A 271 1.19 17.58 7.34
CA MET A 271 2.59 18.03 7.22
C MET A 271 3.12 17.96 5.77
N PHE A 272 2.57 17.07 4.95
CA PHE A 272 2.83 17.01 3.52
C PHE A 272 1.56 17.31 2.71
N GLN A 273 1.76 17.81 1.50
CA GLN A 273 0.76 17.92 0.44
C GLN A 273 1.20 17.10 -0.77
N LEU A 274 0.29 16.79 -1.70
CA LEU A 274 0.68 16.12 -2.95
C LEU A 274 1.31 17.12 -3.93
N GLY A 275 2.40 16.71 -4.56
CA GLY A 275 2.93 17.37 -5.75
C GLY A 275 2.27 16.87 -7.04
N ASP A 276 2.87 17.22 -8.16
CA ASP A 276 2.40 16.95 -9.53
C ASP A 276 3.13 15.79 -10.21
N PHE A 277 4.07 15.15 -9.50
CA PHE A 277 4.79 13.99 -9.98
C PHE A 277 4.20 12.70 -9.41
N SER A 278 3.75 11.80 -10.30
CA SER A 278 3.36 10.44 -9.93
C SER A 278 4.62 9.58 -9.75
N VAL A 279 4.84 9.10 -8.53
CA VAL A 279 5.99 8.25 -8.17
C VAL A 279 5.78 6.83 -8.68
N THR A 280 4.57 6.30 -8.54
CA THR A 280 4.21 4.97 -9.04
C THR A 280 2.69 4.81 -9.09
N ASN A 281 2.23 3.79 -9.79
CA ASN A 281 0.84 3.34 -9.75
C ASN A 281 0.74 2.08 -8.90
N PHE A 282 -0.39 1.91 -8.21
CA PHE A 282 -0.67 0.70 -7.45
C PHE A 282 -2.13 0.28 -7.60
N ASP A 283 -2.36 -1.02 -7.68
CA ASP A 283 -3.70 -1.61 -7.65
C ASP A 283 -4.22 -1.61 -6.20
N TYR A 284 -5.43 -1.09 -6.03
CA TYR A 284 -6.18 -1.15 -4.79
C TYR A 284 -7.62 -1.61 -5.09
N PHE A 285 -7.86 -2.91 -4.94
CA PHE A 285 -9.15 -3.57 -5.18
C PHE A 285 -9.66 -3.52 -6.63
N GLY A 286 -8.74 -3.65 -7.59
CA GLY A 286 -9.04 -3.65 -9.03
C GLY A 286 -9.07 -2.25 -9.63
N ASP A 287 -8.96 -1.21 -8.80
CA ASP A 287 -8.79 0.17 -9.22
C ASP A 287 -7.31 0.56 -9.15
N ILE A 288 -6.80 1.19 -10.20
CA ILE A 288 -5.42 1.66 -10.24
C ILE A 288 -5.36 3.08 -9.68
N PHE A 289 -4.62 3.25 -8.59
CA PHE A 289 -4.34 4.53 -7.96
C PHE A 289 -2.92 5.00 -8.26
N GLN A 290 -2.72 6.31 -8.18
CA GLN A 290 -1.41 6.94 -8.34
C GLN A 290 -0.89 7.38 -6.97
N ALA A 291 0.33 6.94 -6.63
CA ALA A 291 1.07 7.45 -5.50
C ALA A 291 1.82 8.71 -5.96
N TRP A 292 1.37 9.86 -5.49
CA TRP A 292 1.97 11.15 -5.81
C TRP A 292 3.13 11.47 -4.89
N CYS A 293 4.08 12.26 -5.37
CA CYS A 293 5.18 12.76 -4.56
C CYS A 293 4.68 13.67 -3.43
N LEU A 294 5.47 13.76 -2.36
CA LEU A 294 5.16 14.60 -1.21
C LEU A 294 5.90 15.93 -1.32
N VAL A 295 5.19 17.02 -1.09
CA VAL A 295 5.71 18.38 -0.98
C VAL A 295 5.49 18.84 0.46
N PRO A 296 6.49 19.43 1.15
CA PRO A 296 6.30 19.89 2.51
C PRO A 296 5.25 20.99 2.57
N ALA A 297 4.26 20.83 3.47
CA ALA A 297 3.27 21.86 3.73
C ALA A 297 3.87 22.94 4.63
N LYS A 298 3.34 24.16 4.48
CA LYS A 298 3.68 25.30 5.33
C LYS A 298 2.61 25.51 6.39
N SER A 299 3.05 25.82 7.60
CA SER A 299 2.18 26.37 8.64
C SER A 299 1.63 27.74 8.24
N LYS A 300 0.68 28.27 9.01
CA LYS A 300 0.20 29.65 8.82
C LYS A 300 1.28 30.71 9.07
N THR A 301 2.33 30.37 9.82
CA THR A 301 3.49 31.23 10.08
C THR A 301 4.58 31.10 9.01
N GLY A 302 4.40 30.22 8.01
CA GLY A 302 5.32 30.02 6.89
C GLY A 302 6.41 28.99 7.12
N GLU A 303 6.47 28.39 8.31
CA GLU A 303 7.39 27.29 8.65
C GLU A 303 7.03 26.01 7.89
N LEU A 304 8.02 25.24 7.43
CA LEU A 304 7.79 23.92 6.84
C LEU A 304 7.47 22.91 7.94
N LEU A 305 6.25 22.37 7.94
CA LEU A 305 5.77 21.49 9.00
C LEU A 305 6.65 20.24 9.23
N PRO A 306 7.14 19.53 8.17
CA PRO A 306 8.02 18.39 8.39
C PRO A 306 9.38 18.78 8.98
N GLU A 307 9.90 19.99 8.69
CA GLU A 307 11.12 20.50 9.31
C GLU A 307 10.91 20.88 10.77
N ALA A 308 9.77 21.46 11.10
CA ALA A 308 9.38 21.76 12.47
C ALA A 308 9.39 20.48 13.32
N LEU A 309 8.76 19.42 12.80
CA LEU A 309 8.70 18.12 13.44
C LEU A 309 10.08 17.46 13.55
N ALA A 310 10.83 17.38 12.45
CA ALA A 310 12.18 16.83 12.47
C ALA A 310 13.08 17.56 13.47
N THR A 311 13.01 18.89 13.52
CA THR A 311 13.79 19.67 14.47
C THR A 311 13.40 19.37 15.93
N ALA A 312 12.09 19.30 16.23
CA ALA A 312 11.62 19.04 17.58
C ALA A 312 12.05 17.66 18.10
N TYR A 313 12.02 16.64 17.23
CA TYR A 313 12.36 15.26 17.58
C TYR A 313 13.85 14.90 17.34
N GLY A 314 14.67 15.83 16.87
CA GLY A 314 16.07 15.56 16.52
C GLY A 314 16.25 14.65 15.30
N GLY A 315 15.26 14.62 14.40
CA GLY A 315 15.31 13.92 13.12
C GLY A 315 16.21 14.61 12.10
N MET A 316 16.53 13.88 11.02
CA MET A 316 17.35 14.39 9.92
C MET A 316 16.57 15.36 9.04
N HIS A 317 17.22 16.43 8.59
CA HIS A 317 16.67 17.31 7.56
C HIS A 317 16.73 16.60 6.20
N MET A 318 15.63 16.72 5.45
CA MET A 318 15.46 16.08 4.14
C MET A 318 15.59 17.12 3.02
N ASP A 319 16.17 16.73 1.89
CA ASP A 319 16.13 17.52 0.67
C ASP A 319 14.81 17.27 -0.07
N TYR A 320 13.80 18.10 0.20
CA TYR A 320 12.48 17.95 -0.41
C TYR A 320 12.47 18.15 -1.93
N ALA A 321 13.51 18.77 -2.51
CA ALA A 321 13.62 18.90 -3.96
C ALA A 321 13.78 17.52 -4.65
N GLU A 322 14.21 16.51 -3.89
CA GLU A 322 14.39 15.14 -4.38
C GLU A 322 13.09 14.32 -4.37
N PHE A 323 12.01 14.79 -3.74
CA PHE A 323 10.81 13.97 -3.56
C PHE A 323 9.95 13.90 -4.82
N CYS A 324 9.94 14.97 -5.62
CA CYS A 324 9.09 15.13 -6.81
C CYS A 324 9.88 15.07 -8.12
N VAL A 325 11.00 14.33 -8.12
CA VAL A 325 11.81 14.11 -9.32
C VAL A 325 12.08 12.62 -9.49
N PRO A 326 12.32 12.13 -10.72
CA PRO A 326 12.65 10.73 -10.95
C PRO A 326 13.90 10.32 -10.15
N ASP A 327 13.76 9.32 -9.27
CA ASP A 327 14.88 8.79 -8.48
C ASP A 327 15.74 7.88 -9.37
N PRO A 328 17.04 8.18 -9.57
CA PRO A 328 17.92 7.36 -10.40
C PRO A 328 18.06 5.92 -9.90
N ARG A 329 17.65 5.62 -8.66
CA ARG A 329 17.62 4.26 -8.10
C ARG A 329 16.36 3.46 -8.46
N LYS A 330 15.29 4.13 -8.85
CA LYS A 330 13.95 3.52 -9.03
C LYS A 330 13.46 3.57 -10.47
N VAL A 331 13.91 4.54 -11.27
CA VAL A 331 13.53 4.61 -12.70
C VAL A 331 13.88 3.31 -13.42
N SER A 332 13.08 2.96 -14.43
CA SER A 332 13.36 1.83 -15.30
C SER A 332 14.68 2.03 -16.03
N LEU A 333 15.39 0.94 -16.32
CA LEU A 333 16.63 1.00 -17.11
C LEU A 333 16.31 0.99 -18.61
N THR A 334 15.51 1.96 -19.05
CA THR A 334 15.09 2.16 -20.44
C THR A 334 15.53 3.52 -20.96
N ALA A 335 15.30 3.80 -22.26
CA ALA A 335 15.58 5.11 -22.83
C ALA A 335 14.78 6.22 -22.13
N GLU A 336 13.52 5.98 -21.80
CA GLU A 336 12.65 6.91 -21.07
C GLU A 336 13.17 7.17 -19.66
N GLY A 337 13.58 6.09 -18.95
CA GLY A 337 14.19 6.20 -17.63
C GLY A 337 15.47 7.02 -17.66
N TYR A 338 16.36 6.76 -18.64
CA TYR A 338 17.56 7.58 -18.87
C TYR A 338 17.20 9.05 -19.12
N ILE A 339 16.27 9.34 -20.04
CA ILE A 339 15.85 10.71 -20.38
C ILE A 339 15.35 11.42 -19.11
N SER A 340 14.55 10.74 -18.28
CA SER A 340 14.01 11.30 -17.04
C SER A 340 15.07 11.67 -16.00
N ILE A 341 16.24 11.02 -16.04
CA ILE A 341 17.39 11.35 -15.19
C ILE A 341 18.26 12.43 -15.84
N ALA A 342 18.56 12.29 -17.12
CA ALA A 342 19.41 13.23 -17.85
C ALA A 342 18.81 14.65 -17.91
N GLN A 343 17.48 14.77 -18.02
CA GLN A 343 16.77 16.05 -17.99
C GLN A 343 16.90 16.82 -16.67
N GLN A 344 17.30 16.16 -15.58
CA GLN A 344 17.50 16.82 -14.28
C GLN A 344 18.81 17.62 -14.22
N ASP A 345 19.67 17.55 -15.25
CA ASP A 345 20.97 18.25 -15.35
C ASP A 345 21.86 18.06 -14.11
N ARG A 346 21.88 16.83 -13.61
CA ARG A 346 22.55 16.42 -12.37
C ARG A 346 23.45 15.21 -12.63
N PRO A 347 24.74 15.40 -12.98
CA PRO A 347 25.65 14.32 -13.33
C PRO A 347 25.78 13.25 -12.25
N GLU A 348 25.61 13.60 -10.97
CA GLU A 348 25.60 12.69 -9.85
C GLU A 348 24.40 11.73 -9.85
N LYS A 349 23.25 12.14 -10.41
CA LYS A 349 22.09 11.25 -10.61
C LYS A 349 22.30 10.34 -11.80
N LEU A 350 22.82 10.90 -12.90
CA LEU A 350 23.19 10.08 -14.06
C LEU A 350 24.23 9.02 -13.68
N ARG A 351 25.20 9.37 -12.82
CA ARG A 351 26.18 8.43 -12.26
C ARG A 351 25.51 7.22 -11.59
N VAL A 352 24.51 7.43 -10.75
CA VAL A 352 23.76 6.34 -10.07
C VAL A 352 22.99 5.51 -11.09
N PHE A 353 22.38 6.14 -12.10
CA PHE A 353 21.71 5.43 -13.19
C PHE A 353 22.69 4.55 -13.98
N VAL A 354 23.86 5.09 -14.36
CA VAL A 354 24.93 4.36 -15.07
C VAL A 354 25.44 3.19 -14.23
N GLU A 355 25.64 3.40 -12.93
CA GLU A 355 26.05 2.34 -12.00
C GLU A 355 25.03 1.18 -11.98
N ARG A 356 23.73 1.50 -11.96
CA ARG A 356 22.66 0.48 -12.09
C ARG A 356 22.68 -0.20 -13.44
N VAL A 357 22.91 0.53 -14.54
CA VAL A 357 23.07 -0.07 -15.86
C VAL A 357 24.25 -1.03 -15.88
N ILE A 358 25.39 -0.68 -15.29
CA ILE A 358 26.57 -1.56 -15.20
C ILE A 358 26.26 -2.81 -14.40
N SER A 359 25.63 -2.67 -13.22
CA SER A 359 25.18 -3.81 -12.42
C SER A 359 24.23 -4.70 -13.22
N HIS A 360 23.28 -4.08 -13.92
CA HIS A 360 22.36 -4.74 -14.85
C HIS A 360 23.03 -5.27 -16.13
N LEU A 361 24.31 -5.06 -16.37
CA LEU A 361 25.03 -5.70 -17.46
C LEU A 361 25.99 -6.79 -16.93
N GLY A 362 25.90 -7.15 -15.64
CA GLY A 362 26.77 -8.12 -14.99
C GLY A 362 28.13 -7.56 -14.57
N GLY A 363 28.24 -6.23 -14.50
CA GLY A 363 29.45 -5.52 -14.13
C GLY A 363 29.38 -4.96 -12.71
N LYS A 364 30.54 -4.67 -12.14
CA LYS A 364 30.69 -3.89 -10.90
C LYS A 364 31.66 -2.75 -11.16
N VAL A 365 31.39 -1.61 -10.54
CA VAL A 365 32.27 -0.43 -10.63
C VAL A 365 33.48 -0.67 -9.74
N SER A 366 34.69 -0.67 -10.31
CA SER A 366 35.94 -0.81 -9.57
C SER A 366 36.61 0.54 -9.27
N ASP A 367 36.30 1.59 -10.04
CA ASP A 367 36.76 2.97 -9.80
C ASP A 367 35.62 3.99 -9.93
N THR A 368 35.19 4.54 -8.80
CA THR A 368 34.12 5.54 -8.72
C THR A 368 34.51 6.89 -9.33
N THR A 369 35.81 7.22 -9.41
CA THR A 369 36.29 8.48 -10.00
C THR A 369 36.12 8.47 -11.51
N GLU A 370 36.41 7.34 -12.15
CA GLU A 370 36.19 7.17 -13.58
C GLU A 370 34.72 7.10 -13.93
N LEU A 371 33.88 6.43 -13.12
CA LEU A 371 32.42 6.48 -13.28
C LEU A 371 31.90 7.93 -13.22
N ASN A 372 32.37 8.72 -12.26
CA ASN A 372 32.04 10.15 -12.16
C ASN A 372 32.45 10.91 -13.42
N ARG A 373 33.64 10.64 -13.96
CA ARG A 373 34.14 11.27 -15.18
C ARG A 373 33.32 10.87 -16.40
N PHE A 374 32.99 9.58 -16.52
CA PHE A 374 32.14 9.04 -17.56
C PHE A 374 30.79 9.73 -17.54
N ALA A 375 30.08 9.73 -16.41
CA ALA A 375 28.78 10.36 -16.27
C ALA A 375 28.82 11.84 -16.70
N ARG A 376 29.75 12.64 -16.15
CA ARG A 376 29.90 14.06 -16.52
C ARG A 376 30.27 14.29 -17.98
N SER A 377 31.08 13.42 -18.56
CA SER A 377 31.48 13.54 -19.97
C SER A 377 30.34 13.14 -20.90
N PHE A 378 29.65 12.06 -20.59
CA PHE A 378 28.51 11.56 -21.34
C PHE A 378 27.40 12.60 -21.37
N ASP A 379 27.03 13.11 -20.20
CA ASP A 379 26.01 14.13 -20.01
C ASP A 379 26.29 15.42 -20.83
N ARG A 380 27.55 15.87 -20.85
CA ARG A 380 27.98 17.02 -21.67
C ARG A 380 27.96 16.74 -23.17
N ARG A 381 28.37 15.55 -23.61
CA ARG A 381 28.41 15.19 -25.05
C ARG A 381 26.99 15.20 -25.64
N ILE A 382 26.01 14.71 -24.90
CA ILE A 382 24.62 14.63 -25.36
C ILE A 382 23.90 15.98 -25.27
N ARG A 383 24.26 16.86 -24.31
CA ARG A 383 23.71 18.23 -24.25
C ARG A 383 24.11 19.12 -25.44
N GLY A 384 25.19 18.79 -26.15
CA GLY A 384 25.66 19.54 -27.32
C GLY A 384 24.82 19.33 -28.60
N THR A 385 23.90 18.36 -28.61
CA THR A 385 23.05 18.07 -29.78
C THR A 385 21.67 18.71 -29.60
N ALA A 386 21.34 19.70 -30.44
CA ALA A 386 20.10 20.49 -30.34
C ALA A 386 18.83 19.63 -30.39
N VAL A 387 17.84 19.99 -29.57
CA VAL A 387 16.49 19.39 -29.52
C VAL A 387 15.79 19.58 -30.88
N GLY A 388 15.37 18.48 -31.54
CA GLY A 388 14.53 18.53 -32.75
C GLY A 388 15.00 17.78 -34.01
N GLN A 389 16.04 16.93 -33.92
CA GLN A 389 16.51 16.07 -35.02
C GLN A 389 16.10 14.58 -34.85
N PRO A 390 15.91 13.82 -35.93
CA PRO A 390 15.36 12.45 -35.88
C PRO A 390 16.23 11.42 -35.12
N ASP A 391 17.53 11.67 -34.98
CA ASP A 391 18.49 10.77 -34.32
C ASP A 391 18.51 10.86 -32.77
N HIS A 392 17.57 11.59 -32.17
CA HIS A 392 17.47 11.83 -30.71
C HIS A 392 17.30 10.56 -29.83
N PHE A 393 17.07 9.38 -30.41
CA PHE A 393 16.85 8.14 -29.67
C PHE A 393 18.13 7.37 -29.28
N ARG A 394 19.33 7.79 -29.73
CA ARG A 394 20.56 7.01 -29.45
C ARG A 394 21.42 7.39 -28.24
N PRO A 395 21.16 8.40 -27.38
CA PRO A 395 22.00 8.62 -26.20
C PRO A 395 22.04 7.41 -25.27
N PHE A 396 20.87 6.84 -24.96
CA PHE A 396 20.81 5.64 -24.13
C PHE A 396 21.55 4.47 -24.78
N GLY A 397 21.24 4.13 -26.04
CA GLY A 397 21.94 3.06 -26.77
C GLY A 397 23.46 3.28 -26.92
N THR A 398 23.91 4.54 -27.06
CA THR A 398 25.34 4.89 -27.09
C THR A 398 25.99 4.63 -25.73
N MET A 399 25.32 5.02 -24.64
CA MET A 399 25.79 4.71 -23.29
C MET A 399 25.96 3.21 -23.10
N ILE A 400 24.98 2.41 -23.55
CA ILE A 400 25.04 0.95 -23.44
C ILE A 400 26.21 0.40 -24.26
N SER A 401 26.36 0.85 -25.50
CA SER A 401 27.44 0.42 -26.38
C SER A 401 28.83 0.74 -25.79
N GLU A 402 29.00 1.91 -25.15
CA GLU A 402 30.26 2.27 -24.48
C GLU A 402 30.51 1.42 -23.23
N LEU A 403 29.48 1.15 -22.42
CA LEU A 403 29.61 0.32 -21.22
C LEU A 403 29.88 -1.16 -21.56
N GLN A 404 29.31 -1.66 -22.65
CA GLN A 404 29.55 -3.02 -23.16
C GLN A 404 30.98 -3.24 -23.65
N GLN A 405 31.75 -2.18 -23.91
CA GLN A 405 33.19 -2.29 -24.18
C GLN A 405 34.00 -2.66 -22.93
N LYS A 406 33.35 -2.87 -21.78
CA LYS A 406 33.96 -3.27 -20.50
C LYS A 406 35.12 -2.33 -20.13
N PRO A 407 34.83 -1.04 -19.92
CA PRO A 407 35.88 -0.08 -19.64
C PRO A 407 36.69 -0.48 -18.40
N SER A 408 37.98 -0.17 -18.37
CA SER A 408 38.93 -0.67 -17.35
C SER A 408 38.58 -0.35 -15.89
N TRP A 409 37.69 0.62 -15.66
CA TRP A 409 37.15 1.00 -14.36
C TRP A 409 35.92 0.16 -13.92
N THR A 410 35.66 -0.95 -14.60
CA THR A 410 34.64 -1.93 -14.27
C THR A 410 35.23 -3.35 -14.21
N SER A 411 34.67 -4.19 -13.34
CA SER A 411 34.97 -5.63 -13.25
C SER A 411 33.73 -6.42 -13.64
N TRP A 412 33.88 -7.50 -14.42
CA TRP A 412 32.74 -8.26 -14.95
C TRP A 412 32.85 -9.72 -14.54
N THR A 413 31.74 -10.31 -14.09
CA THR A 413 31.67 -11.74 -13.80
C THR A 413 31.33 -12.50 -15.07
N ASP A 414 32.22 -13.38 -15.52
CA ASP A 414 31.95 -14.26 -16.66
C ASP A 414 31.21 -15.50 -16.18
N THR A 415 29.88 -15.42 -16.17
CA THR A 415 29.02 -16.55 -15.82
C THR A 415 28.74 -17.43 -17.04
N GLY A 416 28.85 -16.90 -18.27
CA GLY A 416 28.43 -17.58 -19.49
C GLY A 416 26.92 -17.56 -19.76
N ALA A 417 26.16 -16.75 -19.02
CA ALA A 417 24.71 -16.82 -18.92
C ALA A 417 23.82 -16.02 -19.88
N SER A 418 24.18 -15.37 -21.00
CA SER A 418 23.33 -14.41 -21.76
C SER A 418 22.56 -13.30 -20.97
N CYS A 419 21.68 -13.62 -20.01
CA CYS A 419 21.15 -12.74 -18.98
C CYS A 419 21.38 -13.29 -17.55
N ILE A 420 21.83 -12.46 -16.60
CA ILE A 420 22.06 -12.79 -15.18
C ILE A 420 20.94 -12.21 -14.33
N ALA A 421 20.40 -12.91 -13.33
CA ALA A 421 19.49 -12.31 -12.35
C ALA A 421 20.21 -11.25 -11.49
N ASP A 422 19.55 -10.13 -11.20
CA ASP A 422 20.09 -9.12 -10.30
C ASP A 422 20.34 -9.73 -8.92
N ARG A 423 21.61 -9.72 -8.50
CA ARG A 423 22.05 -10.34 -7.24
C ARG A 423 21.70 -9.50 -6.02
N ASP A 424 21.42 -8.22 -6.21
CA ASP A 424 20.99 -7.31 -5.16
C ASP A 424 19.45 -7.33 -4.99
N SER A 425 18.72 -8.00 -5.90
CA SER A 425 17.28 -8.20 -5.80
C SER A 425 16.90 -9.27 -4.78
N HIS A 426 15.77 -9.08 -4.09
CA HIS A 426 15.27 -10.06 -3.13
C HIS A 426 14.68 -11.30 -3.82
N ALA A 427 14.90 -12.48 -3.23
CA ALA A 427 14.53 -13.76 -3.83
C ALA A 427 13.06 -13.86 -4.31
N PRO A 428 12.04 -13.38 -3.56
CA PRO A 428 10.66 -13.38 -4.06
C PRO A 428 10.41 -12.55 -5.34
N ALA A 429 11.08 -11.40 -5.51
CA ALA A 429 10.95 -10.59 -6.73
C ALA A 429 11.57 -11.31 -7.93
N VAL A 430 12.74 -11.91 -7.72
CA VAL A 430 13.39 -12.76 -8.74
C VAL A 430 12.47 -13.92 -9.11
N GLY A 431 11.85 -14.60 -8.13
CA GLY A 431 10.89 -15.67 -8.39
C GLY A 431 9.64 -15.22 -9.16
N SER A 432 9.11 -14.04 -8.88
CA SER A 432 8.00 -13.46 -9.65
C SER A 432 8.42 -13.19 -11.10
N ALA A 433 9.59 -12.59 -11.29
CA ALA A 433 10.14 -12.29 -12.61
C ALA A 433 10.41 -13.55 -13.44
N VAL A 434 10.91 -14.62 -12.81
CA VAL A 434 11.03 -15.95 -13.43
C VAL A 434 9.65 -16.42 -13.90
N GLY A 435 8.64 -16.38 -13.02
CA GLY A 435 7.27 -16.78 -13.38
C GLY A 435 6.68 -15.97 -14.55
N ASP A 436 6.96 -14.67 -14.61
CA ASP A 436 6.56 -13.78 -15.71
C ASP A 436 7.26 -14.13 -17.03
N ALA A 437 8.56 -14.43 -16.98
CA ALA A 437 9.33 -14.87 -18.15
C ALA A 437 8.79 -16.20 -18.67
N CYS A 438 8.58 -17.17 -17.79
CA CYS A 438 8.04 -18.50 -18.11
C CYS A 438 6.69 -18.44 -18.83
N ARG A 439 5.80 -17.52 -18.43
CA ARG A 439 4.49 -17.33 -19.07
C ARG A 439 4.57 -16.82 -20.51
N GLN A 440 5.69 -16.20 -20.88
CA GLN A 440 5.88 -15.55 -22.17
C GLN A 440 6.74 -16.37 -23.14
N LEU A 441 7.45 -17.38 -22.64
CA LEU A 441 8.24 -18.31 -23.45
C LEU A 441 7.31 -19.22 -24.24
N GLN A 442 7.49 -19.29 -25.55
CA GLN A 442 6.66 -20.15 -26.43
C GLN A 442 7.28 -21.53 -26.63
N ASP A 443 8.62 -21.62 -26.64
CA ASP A 443 9.37 -22.81 -27.07
C ASP A 443 10.13 -23.46 -25.90
N PHE A 444 9.87 -23.02 -24.67
CA PHE A 444 10.52 -23.52 -23.46
C PHE A 444 9.54 -23.53 -22.29
N GLN A 445 9.50 -24.63 -21.54
CA GLN A 445 8.71 -24.72 -20.31
C GLN A 445 9.65 -24.67 -19.10
N CYS A 446 9.36 -23.85 -18.09
CA CYS A 446 10.28 -23.68 -16.97
C CYS A 446 10.49 -24.89 -16.05
N HIS A 447 9.74 -25.98 -16.22
CA HIS A 447 10.09 -27.26 -15.60
C HIS A 447 11.29 -27.94 -16.28
N GLU A 448 11.62 -27.53 -17.52
CA GLU A 448 12.73 -28.02 -18.35
C GLU A 448 14.07 -27.34 -18.03
N VAL A 449 14.11 -26.46 -17.02
CA VAL A 449 15.39 -25.97 -16.48
C VAL A 449 16.24 -27.18 -16.05
N PRO A 450 17.51 -27.29 -16.47
CA PRO A 450 18.38 -28.40 -16.08
C PRO A 450 18.51 -28.52 -14.56
N GLU A 451 18.62 -29.74 -14.02
CA GLU A 451 18.74 -29.97 -12.57
C GLU A 451 19.96 -29.27 -11.96
N GLU A 452 21.05 -29.19 -12.71
CA GLU A 452 22.25 -28.47 -12.29
C GLU A 452 22.05 -26.94 -12.17
N CYS A 453 21.03 -26.36 -12.83
CA CYS A 453 20.61 -24.96 -12.71
C CYS A 453 19.54 -24.73 -11.63
N LYS A 454 19.04 -25.77 -10.95
CA LYS A 454 18.00 -25.65 -9.90
C LYS A 454 18.57 -25.48 -8.48
N SER A 455 19.86 -25.17 -8.36
CA SER A 455 20.54 -25.12 -7.06
C SER A 455 20.03 -24.00 -6.15
N ASN A 456 19.63 -22.87 -6.74
CA ASN A 456 19.04 -21.73 -6.07
C ASN A 456 18.23 -20.88 -7.07
N ILE A 457 17.47 -19.89 -6.57
CA ILE A 457 16.58 -19.08 -7.42
C ILE A 457 17.33 -18.22 -8.44
N TRP A 458 18.57 -17.81 -8.15
CA TRP A 458 19.38 -16.98 -9.05
C TRP A 458 19.89 -17.80 -10.24
N ASP A 459 20.31 -19.04 -10.03
CA ASP A 459 20.73 -19.94 -11.11
C ASP A 459 19.57 -20.27 -12.06
N VAL A 460 18.38 -20.52 -11.48
CA VAL A 460 17.15 -20.72 -12.26
C VAL A 460 16.84 -19.46 -13.07
N ALA A 461 16.96 -18.29 -12.45
CA ALA A 461 16.69 -17.03 -13.10
C ALA A 461 17.68 -16.71 -14.22
N ASP A 462 18.98 -16.93 -14.03
CA ASP A 462 20.00 -16.78 -15.08
C ASP A 462 19.63 -17.61 -16.32
N TYR A 463 19.29 -18.89 -16.11
CA TYR A 463 18.94 -19.79 -17.20
C TYR A 463 17.66 -19.33 -17.93
N VAL A 464 16.58 -19.09 -17.18
CA VAL A 464 15.28 -18.72 -17.74
C VAL A 464 15.36 -17.38 -18.48
N PHE A 465 16.05 -16.39 -17.91
CA PHE A 465 16.23 -15.08 -18.56
C PHE A 465 17.11 -15.19 -19.80
N GLY A 466 18.15 -16.01 -19.78
CA GLY A 466 18.98 -16.29 -20.95
C GLY A 466 18.18 -16.90 -22.11
N VAL A 467 17.33 -17.89 -21.82
CA VAL A 467 16.43 -18.49 -22.82
C VAL A 467 15.44 -17.46 -23.38
N TYR A 468 14.84 -16.66 -22.50
CA TYR A 468 13.92 -15.60 -22.89
C TYR A 468 14.56 -14.56 -23.82
N TYR A 469 15.78 -14.15 -23.51
CA TYR A 469 16.54 -13.22 -24.34
C TYR A 469 16.89 -13.78 -25.71
N ALA A 470 17.33 -15.04 -25.75
CA ALA A 470 17.63 -15.73 -27.00
C ALA A 470 16.40 -15.81 -27.90
N GLN A 471 15.22 -16.13 -27.34
CA GLN A 471 13.98 -16.23 -28.11
C GLN A 471 13.51 -14.88 -28.67
N ARG A 472 13.87 -13.76 -28.04
CA ARG A 472 13.62 -12.39 -28.56
C ARG A 472 14.71 -11.89 -29.52
N GLY A 473 15.55 -12.78 -30.01
CA GLY A 473 16.57 -12.47 -31.01
C GLY A 473 17.86 -11.88 -30.45
N GLY A 474 18.01 -11.71 -29.13
CA GLY A 474 19.31 -11.43 -28.50
C GLY A 474 20.00 -10.11 -28.90
N ASN A 475 19.26 -9.11 -29.40
CA ASN A 475 19.87 -7.90 -29.97
C ASN A 475 19.76 -6.65 -29.08
N LEU A 476 18.86 -6.67 -28.08
CA LEU A 476 18.54 -5.52 -27.22
C LEU A 476 18.64 -5.92 -25.74
N PRO A 477 19.86 -5.91 -25.16
CA PRO A 477 20.11 -6.44 -23.81
C PRO A 477 19.23 -5.84 -22.71
N LEU A 478 19.00 -4.53 -22.74
CA LEU A 478 18.17 -3.87 -21.72
C LEU A 478 16.68 -4.03 -21.93
N GLU A 479 16.23 -4.40 -23.12
CA GLU A 479 14.79 -4.66 -23.35
C GLU A 479 14.48 -6.13 -23.18
N HIS A 480 15.40 -7.00 -23.61
CA HIS A 480 15.19 -8.44 -23.67
C HIS A 480 15.76 -9.17 -22.43
N CYS A 481 16.61 -8.53 -21.63
CA CYS A 481 17.04 -9.01 -20.31
C CYS A 481 16.47 -8.17 -19.16
N TYR A 482 15.46 -7.31 -19.32
CA TYR A 482 14.90 -6.50 -18.21
C TYR A 482 13.54 -7.03 -17.74
N PHE A 483 13.47 -7.46 -16.47
CA PHE A 483 12.25 -7.97 -15.85
C PHE A 483 11.78 -7.10 -14.68
N ASN A 484 11.81 -5.77 -14.84
CA ASN A 484 11.58 -4.77 -13.78
C ASN A 484 12.73 -4.64 -12.75
N GLY A 485 13.98 -4.93 -13.15
CA GLY A 485 15.16 -4.85 -12.28
C GLY A 485 15.84 -6.18 -11.91
N PRO A 486 15.11 -7.29 -11.66
CA PRO A 486 15.63 -8.61 -11.25
C PRO A 486 16.56 -9.37 -12.20
N SER A 487 17.09 -8.73 -13.24
CA SER A 487 17.82 -9.39 -14.33
C SER A 487 18.92 -8.47 -14.85
N ALA A 488 19.76 -8.94 -15.77
CA ALA A 488 20.97 -8.29 -16.22
C ALA A 488 21.53 -9.01 -17.46
N GLN A 489 22.51 -8.48 -18.20
CA GLN A 489 23.20 -9.20 -19.30
C GLN A 489 24.42 -10.00 -18.79
N SER A 490 24.78 -11.08 -19.49
CA SER A 490 26.04 -11.83 -19.36
C SER A 490 26.75 -11.91 -20.70
N ILE A 491 28.09 -11.82 -20.74
CA ILE A 491 28.88 -11.94 -21.98
C ILE A 491 29.57 -13.30 -22.01
N GLY A 492 29.05 -14.23 -22.84
CA GLY A 492 29.76 -15.45 -23.25
C GLY A 492 30.38 -15.26 -24.65
N MET A 493 31.67 -15.56 -24.80
CA MET A 493 32.37 -15.51 -26.10
C MET A 493 31.83 -16.58 -27.07
N GLY A 494 31.42 -16.15 -28.28
CA GLY A 494 30.97 -17.07 -29.34
C GLY A 494 30.80 -16.44 -30.73
N LYS A 495 31.93 -16.16 -31.40
CA LYS A 495 32.16 -15.96 -32.85
C LYS A 495 31.40 -14.85 -33.62
N SER A 496 32.20 -13.84 -33.96
CA SER A 496 32.16 -13.03 -35.19
C SER A 496 31.66 -13.79 -36.45
N THR A 497 30.66 -13.21 -37.12
CA THR A 497 30.69 -12.97 -38.57
C THR A 497 29.95 -11.67 -38.90
N ALA A 498 30.66 -10.72 -39.49
CA ALA A 498 30.10 -9.53 -40.13
C ALA A 498 29.50 -9.85 -41.52
N ARG A 499 28.46 -9.08 -41.91
CA ARG A 499 27.79 -8.86 -43.23
C ARG A 499 26.26 -8.94 -43.05
N ASP A 500 25.40 -8.06 -43.55
CA ASP A 500 25.48 -6.92 -44.46
C ASP A 500 24.31 -5.97 -44.14
N GLU A 501 24.57 -4.67 -44.00
CA GLU A 501 23.55 -3.62 -44.16
C GLU A 501 23.46 -3.29 -45.65
N SER A 502 22.33 -3.57 -46.31
CA SER A 502 21.86 -2.73 -47.40
C SER A 502 20.40 -3.03 -47.76
N GLN A 503 19.72 -1.98 -48.21
CA GLN A 503 18.42 -1.96 -48.90
C GLN A 503 17.18 -1.76 -48.01
N LEU A 504 16.82 -0.48 -47.80
CA LEU A 504 15.63 0.10 -48.45
C LEU A 504 15.60 1.61 -48.22
N SER A 505 16.11 2.34 -49.21
CA SER A 505 15.93 3.79 -49.36
C SER A 505 14.71 4.06 -50.25
N GLN A 506 13.87 4.98 -49.79
CA GLN A 506 13.22 6.05 -50.56
C GLN A 506 12.41 5.70 -51.82
N ALA A 507 11.10 5.87 -51.69
CA ALA A 507 10.24 6.62 -52.62
C ALA A 507 9.03 7.11 -51.80
N GLU A 508 8.47 8.31 -51.89
CA GLU A 508 8.74 9.54 -52.61
C GLU A 508 7.93 10.62 -51.87
N PHE A 509 8.40 11.85 -51.97
CA PHE A 509 7.95 13.03 -51.25
C PHE A 509 7.18 13.91 -52.23
N GLU A 510 5.89 14.15 -52.03
CA GLU A 510 5.18 15.29 -52.63
C GLU A 510 4.26 15.98 -51.60
N GLN A 511 4.84 16.99 -50.93
CA GLN A 511 4.46 18.40 -51.03
C GLN A 511 3.05 18.69 -51.64
N THR A 512 2.15 19.53 -51.13
CA THR A 512 2.31 20.85 -50.49
C THR A 512 0.97 21.35 -49.92
N GLN A 513 1.03 21.86 -48.69
CA GLN A 513 0.30 22.97 -48.03
C GLN A 513 -0.85 23.77 -48.70
N LYS A 514 -1.74 24.24 -47.80
CA LYS A 514 -2.62 25.45 -47.77
C LYS A 514 -3.95 25.30 -48.54
N THR A 515 -5.14 25.57 -47.97
CA THR A 515 -5.58 26.71 -47.14
C THR A 515 -6.95 26.42 -46.45
N THR A 516 -7.18 27.11 -45.31
CA THR A 516 -8.48 27.63 -44.77
C THR A 516 -9.59 26.71 -44.22
N LEU A 517 -9.77 26.80 -42.89
CA LEU A 517 -11.07 26.79 -42.15
C LEU A 517 -11.96 27.99 -42.60
N PRO A 518 -13.30 28.08 -42.32
CA PRO A 518 -14.04 27.45 -41.20
C PRO A 518 -15.51 26.98 -41.49
N GLN A 519 -16.17 26.52 -40.42
CA GLN A 519 -17.63 26.58 -40.12
C GLN A 519 -18.51 25.31 -40.29
N HIS A 520 -18.96 24.81 -39.13
CA HIS A 520 -20.19 24.06 -38.87
C HIS A 520 -21.45 24.89 -39.27
N PRO A 521 -22.64 24.29 -39.59
CA PRO A 521 -23.46 23.58 -38.57
C PRO A 521 -24.42 22.43 -39.03
N LEU A 522 -24.64 21.51 -38.08
CA LEU A 522 -25.89 20.86 -37.59
C LEU A 522 -26.99 20.23 -38.50
N LEU A 523 -27.42 19.03 -38.03
CA LEU A 523 -28.76 18.37 -38.08
C LEU A 523 -29.19 17.78 -39.46
N THR A 524 -29.80 16.59 -39.65
CA THR A 524 -30.62 15.70 -38.81
C THR A 524 -30.86 14.35 -39.56
N THR A 525 -30.89 13.21 -38.83
CA THR A 525 -31.71 11.97 -39.00
C THR A 525 -32.08 11.37 -40.38
N PHE A 526 -31.85 10.06 -40.58
CA PHE A 526 -32.91 9.02 -40.80
C PHE A 526 -32.35 7.56 -40.87
N VAL A 527 -32.75 6.74 -39.89
CA VAL A 527 -33.29 5.35 -39.96
C VAL A 527 -32.67 4.27 -40.89
N CYS A 528 -32.02 3.27 -40.26
CA CYS A 528 -32.36 1.83 -40.20
C CYS A 528 -32.85 1.06 -41.46
N ARG A 529 -32.12 0.00 -41.89
CA ARG A 529 -32.51 -1.44 -41.77
C ARG A 529 -31.74 -2.39 -42.72
N PHE A 530 -31.30 -3.52 -42.14
CA PHE A 530 -31.27 -4.91 -42.63
C PHE A 530 -30.70 -5.23 -44.03
N THR A 531 -29.71 -6.14 -44.07
CA THR A 531 -29.98 -7.55 -44.42
C THR A 531 -28.81 -8.48 -44.07
N LEU A 532 -29.14 -9.48 -43.25
CA LEU A 532 -28.44 -10.74 -43.02
C LEU A 532 -29.12 -11.80 -43.90
N ARG A 533 -28.34 -12.65 -44.59
CA ARG A 533 -28.64 -14.06 -44.94
C ARG A 533 -27.35 -14.65 -45.57
N ARG A 534 -26.65 -15.60 -44.93
CA ARG A 534 -26.83 -17.08 -44.97
C ARG A 534 -27.07 -17.57 -46.41
N SER A 535 -26.30 -18.47 -46.99
CA SER A 535 -25.81 -19.80 -46.57
C SER A 535 -24.84 -20.29 -47.67
N GLY A 536 -23.70 -20.92 -47.43
CA GLY A 536 -23.54 -22.24 -46.81
C GLY A 536 -23.81 -23.36 -47.82
N LEU A 537 -22.77 -24.01 -48.35
CA LEU A 537 -22.73 -25.44 -48.72
C LEU A 537 -21.32 -25.87 -49.18
N PHE A 538 -20.86 -26.96 -48.55
CA PHE A 538 -19.65 -27.74 -48.81
C PHE A 538 -19.62 -28.37 -50.21
N HIS A 539 -18.42 -28.54 -50.80
CA HIS A 539 -17.82 -29.81 -51.25
C HIS A 539 -16.51 -29.55 -52.04
N SER A 540 -15.40 -30.15 -51.60
CA SER A 540 -14.24 -30.55 -52.43
C SER A 540 -14.61 -31.82 -53.23
N PRO A 541 -13.94 -32.26 -54.34
CA PRO A 541 -12.49 -32.53 -54.40
C PRO A 541 -11.79 -32.50 -55.80
N SER A 542 -10.49 -32.89 -55.80
CA SER A 542 -9.59 -33.39 -56.89
C SER A 542 -9.05 -32.38 -57.92
N CYS A 543 -7.72 -32.23 -58.10
CA CYS A 543 -6.77 -33.09 -58.88
C CYS A 543 -7.27 -33.31 -60.32
N SER A 544 -6.53 -33.05 -61.41
CA SER A 544 -5.10 -33.26 -61.67
C SER A 544 -4.69 -32.60 -63.01
N ASP A 545 -3.41 -32.70 -63.39
CA ASP A 545 -2.91 -32.97 -64.76
C ASP A 545 -2.83 -31.79 -65.77
N THR A 546 -1.81 -31.60 -66.63
CA THR A 546 -0.46 -32.19 -66.86
C THR A 546 0.30 -31.35 -67.91
N LEU A 547 1.63 -31.57 -68.00
CA LEU A 547 2.52 -31.59 -69.20
C LEU A 547 2.71 -30.30 -70.02
N ALA A 548 3.95 -29.87 -70.30
CA ALA A 548 4.83 -30.34 -71.39
C ALA A 548 6.03 -29.34 -71.48
N LEU A 549 7.23 -29.55 -72.06
CA LEU A 549 7.96 -30.58 -72.81
C LEU A 549 9.40 -30.04 -73.03
N LEU A 550 10.42 -30.94 -73.01
CA LEU A 550 11.66 -31.00 -73.85
C LEU A 550 12.70 -29.84 -73.80
N ASP A 551 14.02 -30.04 -73.99
CA ASP A 551 14.78 -31.02 -74.79
C ASP A 551 16.31 -31.02 -74.45
N ARG A 552 16.96 -32.20 -74.54
CA ARG A 552 18.34 -32.57 -75.02
C ARG A 552 19.63 -31.88 -74.50
N HIS A 553 20.85 -32.46 -74.46
CA HIS A 553 21.52 -33.80 -74.40
C HIS A 553 23.08 -33.54 -74.38
N PRO A 554 24.03 -34.53 -74.33
CA PRO A 554 25.29 -34.53 -73.52
C PRO A 554 26.60 -34.47 -74.37
N PRO A 555 27.83 -34.84 -73.89
CA PRO A 555 28.27 -36.26 -73.79
C PRO A 555 29.32 -36.65 -72.70
N GLU A 556 29.58 -37.97 -72.63
CA GLU A 556 30.44 -38.83 -71.79
C GLU A 556 31.98 -38.66 -72.05
N ALA A 557 32.95 -39.15 -71.25
CA ALA A 557 33.40 -40.57 -71.12
C ALA A 557 34.65 -40.69 -70.13
N PRO A 558 35.36 -41.84 -69.94
CA PRO A 558 35.26 -42.71 -68.74
C PRO A 558 36.61 -43.26 -68.14
N ALA A 559 36.49 -44.22 -67.19
CA ALA A 559 37.44 -45.32 -66.80
C ALA A 559 38.60 -45.00 -65.79
N LEU A 560 39.04 -45.85 -64.84
CA LEU A 560 38.87 -47.29 -64.51
C LEU A 560 39.35 -47.62 -63.05
N SER A 561 38.75 -48.68 -62.46
CA SER A 561 39.04 -49.58 -61.30
C SER A 561 40.35 -49.46 -60.46
N ALA A 562 40.47 -49.84 -59.18
CA ALA A 562 39.87 -50.95 -58.41
C ALA A 562 40.03 -50.69 -56.87
N ALA A 563 38.96 -50.81 -56.07
CA ALA A 563 38.63 -51.92 -55.16
C ALA A 563 39.53 -52.13 -53.91
N PHE A 564 39.04 -51.70 -52.75
CA PHE A 564 38.88 -52.55 -51.55
C PHE A 564 37.85 -51.90 -50.60
N SER A 565 36.61 -52.39 -50.66
CA SER A 565 35.57 -52.11 -49.67
C SER A 565 35.39 -53.34 -48.77
N LEU A 566 35.51 -53.13 -47.46
CA LEU A 566 34.82 -53.93 -46.45
C LEU A 566 34.01 -52.94 -45.60
N ALA A 567 32.70 -52.98 -45.78
CA ALA A 567 31.66 -52.53 -44.88
C ALA A 567 30.63 -53.68 -44.81
N PRO A 568 29.82 -53.87 -43.75
CA PRO A 568 29.23 -52.77 -42.96
C PRO A 568 29.02 -53.04 -41.44
N ALA A 569 28.77 -51.97 -40.69
CA ALA A 569 27.70 -51.94 -39.69
C ALA A 569 27.32 -50.49 -39.37
N ARG A 570 26.02 -50.18 -39.54
CA ARG A 570 25.37 -48.92 -39.16
C ARG A 570 25.32 -48.76 -37.64
N SER A 571 25.53 -47.55 -37.16
CA SER A 571 24.76 -47.00 -36.03
C SER A 571 24.60 -45.50 -36.20
N GLU A 572 23.36 -45.07 -36.38
CA GLU A 572 22.93 -43.69 -36.22
C GLU A 572 23.23 -43.23 -34.78
N GLY A 573 23.80 -42.03 -34.62
CA GLY A 573 24.10 -41.44 -33.32
C GLY A 573 24.15 -39.93 -33.45
N ARG A 574 23.07 -39.29 -32.98
CA ARG A 574 22.85 -37.84 -32.81
C ARG A 574 24.05 -37.14 -32.16
N SER A 575 24.34 -35.93 -32.62
CA SER A 575 25.14 -34.95 -31.90
C SER A 575 24.43 -34.53 -30.61
N GLU A 576 24.96 -34.91 -29.46
CA GLU A 576 24.55 -34.40 -28.15
C GLU A 576 25.04 -32.95 -28.00
N GLY A 577 24.09 -32.02 -27.88
CA GLY A 577 24.36 -30.66 -27.41
C GLY A 577 24.47 -30.69 -25.89
N PHE A 578 25.64 -30.36 -25.36
CA PHE A 578 25.81 -30.17 -23.92
C PHE A 578 25.02 -28.94 -23.46
N SER A 579 24.08 -29.12 -22.54
CA SER A 579 23.46 -28.04 -21.77
C SER A 579 24.47 -27.62 -20.70
N TYR A 580 24.75 -26.33 -20.59
CA TYR A 580 25.73 -25.78 -19.65
C TYR A 580 25.01 -24.83 -18.69
N CYS A 581 25.23 -25.01 -17.38
CA CYS A 581 24.72 -24.12 -16.35
C CYS A 581 25.79 -23.10 -15.92
N PRO A 582 25.54 -21.79 -16.11
CA PRO A 582 26.46 -20.69 -15.82
C PRO A 582 27.08 -20.62 -14.41
N GLY A 583 26.51 -21.32 -13.42
CA GLY A 583 26.91 -21.26 -12.00
C GLY A 583 28.13 -22.11 -11.61
N GLU A 584 28.63 -23.00 -12.47
CA GLU A 584 29.71 -23.94 -12.09
C GLU A 584 31.09 -23.27 -11.93
N THR A 585 31.37 -22.18 -12.65
CA THR A 585 32.68 -21.51 -12.62
C THR A 585 33.01 -20.88 -11.26
N LEU A 586 31.99 -20.50 -10.47
CA LEU A 586 32.15 -19.90 -9.14
C LEU A 586 32.53 -20.93 -8.05
N LYS A 587 32.13 -22.20 -8.20
CA LYS A 587 32.48 -23.25 -7.24
C LYS A 587 33.97 -23.59 -7.27
N MET A 588 34.64 -23.39 -8.41
CA MET A 588 36.07 -23.65 -8.54
C MET A 588 36.97 -22.53 -7.99
N THR A 589 36.49 -21.28 -7.95
CA THR A 589 37.27 -20.15 -7.39
C THR A 589 37.05 -19.95 -5.88
N ALA A 590 35.90 -20.37 -5.33
CA ALA A 590 35.64 -20.28 -3.90
C ALA A 590 36.30 -21.39 -3.06
N ALA A 591 36.83 -22.45 -3.69
CA ALA A 591 37.45 -23.59 -2.99
C ALA A 591 38.94 -23.39 -2.64
N LEU A 592 39.51 -22.22 -2.88
CA LEU A 592 40.90 -21.90 -2.54
C LEU A 592 41.00 -20.52 -1.89
N GLN A 593 40.62 -20.39 -0.61
CA GLN A 593 41.37 -19.61 0.40
C GLN A 593 40.70 -19.60 1.80
N PHE A 594 41.54 -19.96 2.79
CA PHE A 594 41.43 -19.80 4.26
C PHE A 594 40.50 -20.71 5.08
N ASP A 595 41.06 -21.88 5.44
CA ASP A 595 40.96 -22.43 6.79
C ASP A 595 41.65 -21.48 7.79
N GLN A 596 40.91 -21.03 8.83
CA GLN A 596 41.30 -20.91 10.27
C GLN A 596 40.29 -19.99 11.00
N PRO A 597 39.72 -20.40 12.15
CA PRO A 597 38.83 -19.55 12.95
C PRO A 597 39.64 -18.65 13.89
N LEU A 598 39.58 -17.33 13.68
CA LEU A 598 40.10 -16.34 14.63
C LEU A 598 39.00 -15.89 15.60
N TYR A 599 39.19 -16.32 16.84
CA TYR A 599 38.51 -15.89 18.05
C TYR A 599 38.71 -14.38 18.26
N TRP A 600 37.62 -13.62 18.40
CA TRP A 600 37.63 -12.31 19.06
C TRP A 600 36.57 -12.30 20.15
N SER A 601 37.06 -12.15 21.38
CA SER A 601 36.32 -12.04 22.62
C SER A 601 35.60 -10.70 22.71
N ASP A 602 34.27 -10.73 22.83
CA ASP A 602 33.51 -9.59 23.33
C ASP A 602 33.35 -9.72 24.85
N SER A 603 34.23 -9.03 25.56
CA SER A 603 34.14 -8.78 26.99
C SER A 603 33.37 -7.49 27.24
N SER A 604 32.10 -7.62 27.63
CA SER A 604 31.45 -6.88 28.74
C SER A 604 29.91 -6.84 28.56
N ALA A 605 29.24 -7.95 28.86
CA ALA A 605 27.82 -7.97 29.19
C ALA A 605 27.69 -8.42 30.64
N GLU A 606 27.74 -7.46 31.56
CA GLU A 606 27.53 -7.72 32.97
C GLU A 606 26.02 -7.81 33.23
N ALA A 607 25.57 -9.04 33.49
CA ALA A 607 24.21 -9.38 33.83
C ALA A 607 23.83 -8.80 35.20
N ILE A 608 22.93 -7.83 35.24
CA ILE A 608 22.29 -7.40 36.48
C ILE A 608 21.24 -8.45 36.86
N ARG A 609 21.56 -9.26 37.87
CA ARG A 609 20.62 -10.14 38.56
C ARG A 609 19.65 -9.30 39.41
N PRO A 610 18.38 -9.73 39.57
CA PRO A 610 17.46 -9.10 40.53
C PRO A 610 17.84 -9.48 41.97
N PRO A 611 17.73 -8.56 42.95
CA PRO A 611 17.90 -8.92 44.35
C PRO A 611 16.69 -9.70 44.90
N PRO A 612 16.89 -10.59 45.89
CA PRO A 612 15.89 -11.49 46.42
C PRO A 612 14.95 -10.83 47.44
N GLY A 613 13.78 -11.45 47.61
CA GLY A 613 12.67 -10.96 48.43
C GLY A 613 12.91 -10.93 49.94
N LEU A 614 12.05 -10.15 50.59
CA LEU A 614 11.79 -10.19 52.02
C LEU A 614 10.28 -10.38 52.22
N ALA A 615 9.92 -11.46 52.89
CA ALA A 615 8.58 -11.77 53.38
C ALA A 615 8.40 -11.20 54.82
N PRO A 616 7.24 -11.32 55.47
CA PRO A 616 6.49 -10.19 56.03
C PRO A 616 6.64 -10.02 57.54
N ALA A 617 6.32 -8.82 58.04
CA ALA A 617 6.09 -8.56 59.46
C ALA A 617 4.60 -8.27 59.70
N ALA A 618 4.05 -9.00 60.66
CA ALA A 618 2.66 -9.02 61.07
C ALA A 618 2.27 -7.85 61.98
N GLY A 619 0.96 -7.58 62.02
CA GLY A 619 0.25 -7.15 63.23
C GLY A 619 -0.15 -5.68 63.30
N ALA A 620 -1.44 -5.39 63.15
CA ALA A 620 -2.30 -5.05 64.29
C ALA A 620 -3.68 -4.53 63.84
N LYS A 621 -4.70 -5.25 64.32
CA LYS A 621 -5.98 -4.78 64.89
C LYS A 621 -6.95 -3.93 64.05
N GLU A 622 -8.11 -4.54 63.84
CA GLU A 622 -9.43 -3.92 63.73
C GLU A 622 -9.71 -2.93 64.89
N PRO A 623 -10.72 -2.07 64.69
CA PRO A 623 -11.96 -2.34 65.44
C PRO A 623 -13.22 -2.29 64.57
N GLU A 624 -14.07 -3.29 64.78
CA GLU A 624 -15.53 -3.22 65.07
C GLU A 624 -16.03 -1.79 65.39
N THR A 625 -17.23 -1.31 65.11
CA THR A 625 -18.56 -1.81 64.72
C THR A 625 -19.41 -0.53 64.66
N GLU A 626 -20.45 -0.45 63.83
CA GLU A 626 -21.77 -0.05 64.34
C GLU A 626 -22.89 -0.30 63.30
N ASN A 627 -23.88 -1.03 63.79
CA ASN A 627 -25.18 -1.32 63.20
C ASN A 627 -25.96 -0.05 62.85
N ARG A 628 -26.74 -0.10 61.77
CA ARG A 628 -28.18 0.16 61.87
C ARG A 628 -28.97 -0.54 60.77
N SER A 629 -29.88 -1.37 61.25
CA SER A 629 -31.09 -1.92 60.66
C SER A 629 -32.05 -0.77 60.25
N ASP A 630 -33.10 -0.90 59.41
CA ASP A 630 -34.14 -1.91 59.28
C ASP A 630 -34.96 -1.66 57.99
N ALA A 631 -35.59 -2.74 57.50
CA ALA A 631 -36.98 -2.88 57.02
C ALA A 631 -37.54 -1.94 55.91
N GLU A 632 -37.87 -2.49 54.73
CA GLU A 632 -39.22 -3.01 54.34
C GLU A 632 -40.08 -1.97 53.59
N ASN A 633 -40.39 -2.30 52.32
CA ASN A 633 -41.73 -2.35 51.71
C ASN A 633 -41.73 -1.92 50.22
N ALA A 634 -41.90 -2.90 49.35
CA ALA A 634 -42.80 -2.81 48.19
C ALA A 634 -44.26 -2.92 48.71
N PRO A 635 -45.37 -2.66 47.97
CA PRO A 635 -45.62 -3.13 46.60
C PRO A 635 -46.56 -2.27 45.72
N HIS A 636 -46.90 -2.84 44.54
CA HIS A 636 -48.03 -2.56 43.63
C HIS A 636 -47.85 -1.44 42.58
N SER A 637 -48.31 -1.54 41.32
CA SER A 637 -48.92 -2.62 40.53
C SER A 637 -49.15 -2.12 39.09
N SER A 638 -49.32 -3.06 38.13
CA SER A 638 -50.27 -3.04 36.98
C SER A 638 -50.09 -1.98 35.87
N SER A 639 -49.72 -2.34 34.63
CA SER A 639 -50.52 -2.98 33.54
C SER A 639 -50.75 -1.95 32.40
N ALA A 640 -50.21 -2.14 31.18
CA ALA A 640 -50.77 -2.82 30.01
C ALA A 640 -51.70 -1.95 29.11
N SER A 641 -51.33 -1.81 27.82
CA SER A 641 -52.22 -1.71 26.62
C SER A 641 -51.34 -1.34 25.39
N THR A 642 -51.01 -2.22 24.43
CA THR A 642 -51.78 -2.66 23.23
C THR A 642 -52.46 -1.54 22.43
N ALA A 643 -52.00 -1.33 21.19
CA ALA A 643 -52.85 -0.99 20.05
C ALA A 643 -52.13 -1.29 18.72
N ASP A 644 -52.73 -2.19 17.94
CA ASP A 644 -52.47 -2.52 16.54
C ASP A 644 -52.72 -1.35 15.60
N THR A 645 -52.08 -1.36 14.42
CA THR A 645 -52.78 -1.17 13.11
C THR A 645 -51.85 -1.41 11.89
N GLU A 646 -52.08 -2.58 11.28
CA GLU A 646 -52.23 -2.90 9.85
C GLU A 646 -51.42 -2.25 8.71
N ASN A 647 -50.82 -3.20 7.95
CA ASN A 647 -50.46 -3.25 6.53
C ASN A 647 -51.24 -2.39 5.53
N VAL A 648 -50.51 -1.81 4.57
CA VAL A 648 -50.98 -1.60 3.18
C VAL A 648 -49.92 -2.09 2.19
N ALA A 649 -50.21 -3.21 1.54
CA ALA A 649 -49.47 -3.73 0.39
C ALA A 649 -49.98 -3.06 -0.90
N VAL A 650 -49.07 -2.56 -1.74
CA VAL A 650 -49.37 -2.18 -3.13
C VAL A 650 -48.37 -2.87 -4.04
N GLY A 651 -48.90 -3.64 -4.98
CA GLY A 651 -48.19 -4.61 -5.80
C GLY A 651 -47.15 -4.02 -6.77
N LEU A 652 -46.05 -4.76 -6.91
CA LEU A 652 -45.08 -4.65 -7.99
C LEU A 652 -45.67 -5.22 -9.30
N PRO A 653 -45.41 -4.61 -10.47
CA PRO A 653 -45.37 -5.35 -11.72
C PRO A 653 -44.04 -6.10 -11.80
N LEU A 654 -44.10 -7.43 -11.80
CA LEU A 654 -42.99 -8.31 -12.20
C LEU A 654 -42.58 -7.97 -13.64
N VAL A 655 -41.32 -7.60 -13.84
CA VAL A 655 -40.66 -7.70 -15.14
C VAL A 655 -39.54 -8.73 -14.98
N ASN A 656 -39.65 -9.80 -15.75
CA ASN A 656 -38.78 -10.97 -15.74
C ASN A 656 -37.29 -10.58 -15.82
N ALA A 657 -36.54 -10.98 -14.79
CA ALA A 657 -35.09 -10.90 -14.75
C ALA A 657 -34.49 -12.07 -15.52
N THR A 658 -33.85 -11.78 -16.65
CA THR A 658 -32.72 -12.56 -17.15
C THR A 658 -31.44 -12.03 -16.49
N PRO A 659 -30.47 -12.90 -16.14
CA PRO A 659 -29.26 -12.48 -15.43
C PRO A 659 -28.23 -11.91 -16.40
N SER A 660 -28.32 -10.60 -16.63
CA SER A 660 -27.17 -9.72 -16.86
C SER A 660 -27.56 -8.38 -16.25
N ALA A 661 -27.00 -8.07 -15.06
CA ALA A 661 -27.31 -6.83 -14.35
C ALA A 661 -26.57 -5.65 -15.00
N GLU A 662 -26.90 -5.35 -16.26
CA GLU A 662 -26.55 -4.07 -16.85
C GLU A 662 -27.42 -2.99 -16.21
N LEU A 663 -26.76 -2.01 -15.60
CA LEU A 663 -27.43 -0.85 -15.01
C LEU A 663 -28.20 -0.10 -16.12
N PRO A 664 -29.43 0.40 -15.86
CA PRO A 664 -30.23 1.04 -16.89
C PRO A 664 -29.62 2.34 -17.41
N THR A 665 -28.69 2.94 -16.65
CA THR A 665 -27.91 4.11 -17.06
C THR A 665 -26.52 4.11 -16.43
N ARG A 666 -25.54 4.80 -17.06
CA ARG A 666 -24.22 5.08 -16.46
C ARG A 666 -24.35 5.79 -15.10
N GLY A 667 -25.31 6.70 -14.97
CA GLY A 667 -25.59 7.40 -13.71
C GLY A 667 -26.17 6.53 -12.59
N SER A 668 -26.53 5.27 -12.87
CA SER A 668 -27.11 4.34 -11.90
C SER A 668 -26.06 3.49 -11.16
N ALA A 669 -24.77 3.57 -11.51
CA ALA A 669 -23.69 2.80 -10.89
C ALA A 669 -23.61 2.94 -9.36
N GLY A 670 -23.92 4.12 -8.82
CA GLY A 670 -23.95 4.36 -7.37
C GLY A 670 -25.34 4.23 -6.73
N HIS A 671 -26.33 3.62 -7.39
CA HIS A 671 -27.71 3.61 -6.89
C HIS A 671 -27.87 2.80 -5.60
N GLY A 672 -27.33 1.57 -5.55
CA GLY A 672 -27.40 0.71 -4.36
C GLY A 672 -26.70 1.30 -3.13
N LEU A 673 -25.75 2.23 -3.34
CA LEU A 673 -25.03 2.95 -2.30
C LEU A 673 -25.68 4.30 -1.94
N GLY A 674 -26.79 4.66 -2.58
CA GLY A 674 -27.41 5.97 -2.41
C GLY A 674 -26.60 7.15 -2.97
N ALA A 675 -25.40 6.94 -3.52
CA ALA A 675 -24.49 7.97 -4.03
C ALA A 675 -24.88 8.52 -5.42
N CYS A 676 -25.87 7.92 -6.08
CA CYS A 676 -26.32 8.33 -7.40
C CYS A 676 -26.98 9.72 -7.45
N LYS A 677 -27.07 10.32 -8.65
CA LYS A 677 -27.82 11.57 -8.89
C LYS A 677 -29.14 11.25 -9.61
N PRO A 678 -30.32 11.42 -9.00
CA PRO A 678 -31.60 11.10 -9.66
C PRO A 678 -31.80 11.89 -10.95
N CYS A 679 -32.24 11.23 -12.03
CA CYS A 679 -32.54 11.87 -13.29
C CYS A 679 -33.74 12.82 -13.16
N ALA A 680 -33.62 14.01 -13.73
CA ALA A 680 -34.66 15.03 -13.67
C ALA A 680 -35.88 14.73 -14.55
N PHE A 681 -35.68 13.90 -15.58
CA PHE A 681 -36.61 13.73 -16.70
C PHE A 681 -37.26 12.34 -16.71
N PHE A 682 -36.67 11.35 -16.03
CA PHE A 682 -37.13 9.96 -16.08
C PHE A 682 -38.60 9.77 -15.66
N TYR A 683 -39.05 10.40 -14.57
CA TYR A 683 -40.46 10.37 -14.12
C TYR A 683 -41.29 11.60 -14.55
N LYS A 684 -40.78 12.40 -15.50
CA LYS A 684 -41.55 13.53 -16.06
C LYS A 684 -42.06 13.17 -17.45
N ASP A 685 -41.20 13.35 -18.45
CA ASP A 685 -41.53 13.18 -19.86
C ASP A 685 -40.78 11.97 -20.48
N GLY A 686 -40.07 11.21 -19.63
CA GLY A 686 -39.13 10.18 -20.06
C GLY A 686 -37.74 10.75 -20.37
N CYS A 687 -36.68 10.01 -20.02
CA CYS A 687 -35.32 10.43 -20.36
C CYS A 687 -34.94 9.96 -21.77
N GLN A 688 -34.56 10.89 -22.65
CA GLN A 688 -34.16 10.56 -24.02
C GLN A 688 -32.71 10.06 -24.13
N SER A 689 -31.90 10.17 -23.08
CA SER A 689 -30.49 9.78 -23.09
C SER A 689 -30.25 8.27 -22.92
N GLY A 690 -31.30 7.49 -22.65
CA GLY A 690 -31.20 6.03 -22.52
C GLY A 690 -30.10 5.58 -21.56
N PHE A 691 -29.34 4.55 -21.95
CA PHE A 691 -28.20 4.02 -21.18
C PHE A 691 -27.10 5.06 -20.92
N GLU A 692 -26.86 5.99 -21.86
CA GLU A 692 -25.85 7.05 -21.72
C GLU A 692 -26.24 8.17 -20.76
N CYS A 693 -27.42 8.10 -20.12
CA CYS A 693 -27.79 9.08 -19.12
C CYS A 693 -26.79 9.09 -17.95
N ALA A 694 -26.13 10.22 -17.73
CA ALA A 694 -25.25 10.43 -16.57
C ALA A 694 -26.02 10.52 -15.23
N PHE A 695 -27.34 10.38 -15.25
CA PHE A 695 -28.21 10.42 -14.07
C PHE A 695 -28.94 9.08 -13.87
N CYS A 696 -29.31 8.81 -12.63
CA CYS A 696 -29.89 7.54 -12.21
C CYS A 696 -31.39 7.45 -12.55
N HIS A 697 -31.78 6.35 -13.19
CA HIS A 697 -33.18 6.00 -13.46
C HIS A 697 -33.79 5.07 -12.42
N LEU A 698 -32.97 4.47 -11.54
CA LEU A 698 -33.44 3.54 -10.50
C LEU A 698 -34.01 4.24 -9.25
N CYS A 699 -33.74 5.54 -9.05
CA CYS A 699 -34.31 6.29 -7.93
C CYS A 699 -35.84 6.30 -7.97
N PRO A 700 -36.57 6.28 -6.85
CA PRO A 700 -38.02 6.41 -6.86
C PRO A 700 -38.47 7.84 -7.23
N PRO A 701 -39.71 8.03 -7.71
CA PRO A 701 -40.26 9.36 -8.00
C PRO A 701 -40.22 10.25 -6.75
N GLY A 702 -39.81 11.51 -6.92
CA GLY A 702 -39.69 12.48 -5.81
C GLY A 702 -38.34 12.50 -5.08
N GLU A 703 -37.45 11.53 -5.31
CA GLU A 703 -36.16 11.42 -4.63
C GLU A 703 -35.25 12.65 -4.85
N LYS A 704 -35.31 13.26 -6.04
CA LYS A 704 -34.62 14.52 -6.35
C LYS A 704 -35.08 15.66 -5.43
N ILE A 705 -36.38 15.75 -5.18
CA ILE A 705 -36.97 16.82 -4.36
C ILE A 705 -36.58 16.60 -2.90
N ARG A 706 -36.64 15.35 -2.43
CA ARG A 706 -36.22 14.94 -1.08
C ARG A 706 -34.76 15.35 -0.80
N ARG A 707 -33.82 14.90 -1.64
CA ARG A 707 -32.39 15.23 -1.50
C ARG A 707 -32.10 16.74 -1.57
N LYS A 708 -32.85 17.49 -2.38
CA LYS A 708 -32.72 18.96 -2.44
C LYS A 708 -33.20 19.64 -1.16
N LYS A 709 -34.25 19.11 -0.50
CA LYS A 709 -34.72 19.60 0.80
C LYS A 709 -33.70 19.27 1.89
N ASP A 710 -33.19 18.04 1.93
CA ASP A 710 -32.16 17.60 2.89
C ASP A 710 -30.90 18.46 2.79
N LEU A 711 -30.42 18.71 1.56
CA LEU A 711 -29.26 19.58 1.32
C LEU A 711 -29.52 21.03 1.77
N LYS A 712 -30.74 21.55 1.57
CA LYS A 712 -31.12 22.90 2.01
C LYS A 712 -31.21 22.99 3.53
N GLN A 713 -31.67 21.93 4.21
CA GLN A 713 -31.68 21.84 5.68
C GLN A 713 -30.26 21.76 6.24
N ARG A 714 -29.39 20.91 5.68
CA ARG A 714 -27.96 20.84 6.06
C ARG A 714 -27.26 22.18 5.89
N ARG A 715 -27.48 22.89 4.79
CA ARG A 715 -26.93 24.25 4.58
C ARG A 715 -27.47 25.31 5.55
N LYS A 716 -28.66 25.11 6.12
CA LYS A 716 -29.21 26.01 7.16
C LYS A 716 -28.61 25.69 8.54
N LEU A 717 -28.34 24.43 8.83
CA LEU A 717 -27.66 23.99 10.05
C LEU A 717 -26.20 24.48 10.08
N ASN A 718 -25.47 24.34 8.97
CA ASN A 718 -24.09 24.80 8.83
C ASN A 718 -23.91 26.34 8.77
N LYS A 719 -25.01 27.11 8.74
CA LYS A 719 -24.96 28.59 8.84
C LYS A 719 -25.29 29.10 10.25
N LYS A 720 -25.69 28.21 11.15
CA LYS A 720 -26.03 28.52 12.56
C LYS A 720 -24.98 28.00 13.54
N GLN A 721 -24.07 27.15 13.07
CA GLN A 721 -22.74 26.91 13.66
C GLN A 721 -21.79 27.96 13.10
#